data_AF-A0A519GZW3-F1
#
_entry.id   AF-A0A519GZW3-F1
#
_cell.length_a   1.000
_cell.length_b   1.000
_cell.length_c   1.000
_cell.angle_alpha   90.00
_cell.angle_beta   90.00
_cell.angle_gamma   90.00
#
_symmetry.space_group_name_H-M   'P 1'
#
loop_
_entity.id
_entity.type
_entity.pdbx_description
1 polymer ?
#
loop_
_entity_poly.entity_id
_entity_poly.type
_entity_poly.pdbx_seq_one_letter_code
_entity_poly.pdbx_strand_id
1 'polypeptide(L)'
;VDLPEGSYEYKVATEKSWDENYGANGVAGGANIAITHPGGPITFYFDPRTKLVQSTAEGPVVTLAGSFQSELGCSGDWAPDCLRSLMLDGDRDGVYEFSTDRIATGSYELKVAHGLSWDENYGADGVRDGANITFSATEGKSTVFRYDVATHLLEVEVADPPLAGTDELRAHWIDADTIAWPARLGDVVDATTWELYGSADAELEVADGDVSGGDPIALARVAGGLTAEQRERFPALADFVALRVGGLDRDAVAELLRGQLRVAQRDGDGVLTAFTGVQIPGVLDDLYAGDVADDALGVTFSGSGKKAAVAFRVWAPTAQSATLLTWNAGATGDPVRHEAAFDAESGTWRVTGARDLAGDEYLWEVEVYAPTTDAVETNTVTDPYSVALTQNSTRSVAIDLHDKAWMPKQWQKAKAPVVKRAVDRAIYELHIRDFSITDESVPEPERGTYLAFTRDSAGTRQLKQLAKAGINTVHLLPSFDIATIEEDRSAQQEPDCDLASFGPASEEQQACVEAVADTDGFNWGYDPYHFTTPEGSYAVDPDGGARVSEFRSMVGGLHGMGLQVVLDQVFNHTAQSGQGEKSVLDRVVPGYYHRLNAAGGVETSTCCQNVATEHAVAQKLMVDSVVTWARDYKVDGFRFDLMGHHSKANMLAVRAALDELTVKKDGVDGSKVYLYGEGWNFGEVADNALFEQATQGQLGNTGIGTFNDRLRDAVHGGSPVDSGSTFRQGFGTGLGTDPNGDPINGTTEEALADLARQTDLVKLGLAGNLRDYELTTADGSVKKGSELDYNGQPAGYADEPDEIINYVDAHDNETLYDLSVLKLPVATSMADRVRMNTLSLATVTLSQTPSFWHAGTELLRSKSLAAGLSAGFSRSGRITGHFSSLSAARGSPEPNVDSCPVQSIRLNQSPEL
;
A
#
# COMPACT_ATOMS: atom_id res chain seq x y z
N VAL A 1 -14.94 38.07 -5.00
CA VAL A 1 -15.18 39.52 -4.78
C VAL A 1 -15.72 39.68 -3.38
N ASP A 2 -15.39 40.75 -2.66
CA ASP A 2 -16.05 41.04 -1.38
C ASP A 2 -17.18 42.04 -1.64
N LEU A 3 -18.42 41.67 -1.31
CA LEU A 3 -19.60 42.51 -1.47
C LEU A 3 -20.16 42.90 -0.10
N PRO A 4 -20.45 44.18 0.15
CA PRO A 4 -21.23 44.59 1.33
C PRO A 4 -22.60 43.89 1.40
N GLU A 5 -23.25 44.00 2.55
CA GLU A 5 -24.65 43.61 2.68
C GLU A 5 -25.53 44.45 1.74
N GLY A 6 -26.32 43.79 0.90
CA GLY A 6 -27.21 44.49 -0.04
C GLY A 6 -27.78 43.63 -1.16
N SER A 7 -28.65 44.25 -1.96
CA SER A 7 -29.16 43.65 -3.20
C SER A 7 -28.36 44.17 -4.40
N TYR A 8 -27.95 43.25 -5.26
CA TYR A 8 -27.13 43.52 -6.43
C TYR A 8 -27.76 42.89 -7.67
N GLU A 9 -27.36 43.37 -8.84
CA GLU A 9 -27.66 42.75 -10.11
C GLU A 9 -26.36 42.55 -10.89
N TYR A 10 -26.22 41.42 -11.58
CA TYR A 10 -25.04 41.10 -12.37
C TYR A 10 -25.37 40.34 -13.65
N LYS A 11 -24.40 40.30 -14.56
CA LYS A 11 -24.38 39.48 -15.77
C LYS A 11 -22.94 39.38 -16.28
N VAL A 12 -22.63 38.38 -17.09
CA VAL A 12 -21.26 38.17 -17.57
C VAL A 12 -21.05 38.94 -18.86
N ALA A 13 -19.97 39.71 -18.93
CA ALA A 13 -19.48 40.35 -20.15
C ALA A 13 -18.24 39.60 -20.63
N THR A 14 -18.20 39.21 -21.91
CA THR A 14 -17.02 38.60 -22.52
C THR A 14 -16.21 39.67 -23.29
N GLU A 15 -14.93 39.39 -23.60
CA GLU A 15 -14.07 40.30 -24.37
C GLU A 15 -13.89 41.72 -23.80
N LYS A 16 -14.08 41.88 -22.48
CA LYS A 16 -13.96 43.16 -21.77
C LYS A 16 -14.91 44.26 -22.29
N SER A 17 -15.99 43.89 -22.98
CA SER A 17 -17.02 44.83 -23.44
C SER A 17 -18.42 44.27 -23.17
N TRP A 18 -19.43 45.15 -23.17
CA TRP A 18 -20.83 44.73 -23.07
C TRP A 18 -21.41 44.29 -24.42
N ASP A 19 -20.61 44.27 -25.50
CA ASP A 19 -21.10 43.91 -26.84
C ASP A 19 -21.56 42.45 -26.89
N GLU A 20 -20.87 41.58 -26.14
CA GLU A 20 -21.27 40.21 -25.89
C GLU A 20 -21.43 40.02 -24.38
N ASN A 21 -22.67 39.78 -23.94
CA ASN A 21 -22.98 39.59 -22.53
C ASN A 21 -24.10 38.59 -22.35
N TYR A 22 -24.09 37.89 -21.22
CA TYR A 22 -24.99 36.79 -20.90
C TYR A 22 -25.64 37.04 -19.55
N GLY A 23 -26.97 37.15 -19.57
CA GLY A 23 -27.80 37.40 -18.39
C GLY A 23 -28.46 36.13 -17.86
N ALA A 24 -29.66 36.27 -17.28
CA ALA A 24 -30.47 35.15 -16.81
C ALA A 24 -30.59 34.05 -17.89
N ASN A 25 -30.46 32.80 -17.45
CA ASN A 25 -30.51 31.57 -18.26
C ASN A 25 -29.47 31.55 -19.41
N GLY A 26 -28.36 32.28 -19.28
CA GLY A 26 -27.29 32.30 -20.27
C GLY A 26 -27.69 32.96 -21.60
N VAL A 27 -28.78 33.74 -21.60
CA VAL A 27 -29.29 34.39 -22.80
C VAL A 27 -28.40 35.57 -23.17
N ALA A 28 -27.94 35.60 -24.43
CA ALA A 28 -27.19 36.71 -24.98
C ALA A 28 -28.01 38.01 -24.95
N GLY A 29 -27.49 39.05 -24.29
CA GLY A 29 -28.20 40.30 -24.02
C GLY A 29 -29.40 40.14 -23.07
N GLY A 30 -29.47 39.04 -22.33
CA GLY A 30 -30.54 38.73 -21.38
C GLY A 30 -30.63 39.70 -20.20
N ALA A 31 -31.70 39.55 -19.41
CA ALA A 31 -31.91 40.33 -18.20
C ALA A 31 -30.79 40.10 -17.17
N ASN A 32 -30.51 41.09 -16.32
CA ASN A 32 -29.58 40.90 -15.22
C ASN A 32 -30.11 39.85 -14.24
N ILE A 33 -29.19 39.22 -13.53
CA ILE A 33 -29.45 38.29 -12.44
C ILE A 33 -29.41 39.08 -11.13
N ALA A 34 -30.50 39.01 -10.35
CA ALA A 34 -30.59 39.67 -9.05
C ALA A 34 -30.10 38.75 -7.93
N ILE A 35 -29.30 39.29 -7.01
CA ILE A 35 -28.85 38.59 -5.80
C ILE A 35 -29.04 39.47 -4.57
N THR A 36 -29.25 38.84 -3.41
CA THR A 36 -29.17 39.52 -2.11
C THR A 36 -28.05 38.86 -1.33
N HIS A 37 -27.08 39.65 -0.86
CA HIS A 37 -25.87 39.16 -0.21
C HIS A 37 -25.79 39.72 1.22
N PRO A 38 -25.46 38.90 2.24
CA PRO A 38 -25.38 39.33 3.64
C PRO A 38 -24.09 40.10 3.98
N GLY A 39 -23.16 40.24 3.04
CA GLY A 39 -21.84 40.83 3.28
C GLY A 39 -20.72 39.78 3.28
N GLY A 40 -19.56 40.08 2.68
CA GLY A 40 -18.40 39.20 2.66
C GLY A 40 -18.04 38.64 1.27
N PRO A 41 -17.20 37.58 1.21
CA PRO A 41 -16.73 37.02 -0.04
C PRO A 41 -17.84 36.31 -0.82
N ILE A 42 -17.95 36.64 -2.10
CA ILE A 42 -18.78 35.97 -3.11
C ILE A 42 -17.89 35.54 -4.28
N THR A 43 -18.14 34.34 -4.80
CA THR A 43 -17.48 33.81 -6.00
C THR A 43 -18.52 33.58 -7.08
N PHE A 44 -18.16 33.88 -8.34
CA PHE A 44 -19.00 33.68 -9.51
C PHE A 44 -18.34 32.62 -10.39
N TYR A 45 -19.13 31.64 -10.81
CA TYR A 45 -18.73 30.57 -11.72
C TYR A 45 -19.49 30.74 -13.02
N PHE A 46 -18.76 30.81 -14.13
CA PHE A 46 -19.31 30.98 -15.47
C PHE A 46 -18.90 29.79 -16.32
N ASP A 47 -19.87 29.10 -16.91
CA ASP A 47 -19.60 28.07 -17.90
C ASP A 47 -19.60 28.70 -19.30
N PRO A 48 -18.45 28.79 -19.98
CA PRO A 48 -18.38 29.37 -21.32
C PRO A 48 -19.10 28.54 -22.39
N ARG A 49 -19.51 27.29 -22.11
CA ARG A 49 -20.23 26.40 -23.04
C ARG A 49 -21.73 26.71 -23.03
N THR A 50 -22.34 26.68 -21.85
CA THR A 50 -23.78 26.93 -21.66
C THR A 50 -24.11 28.41 -21.51
N LYS A 51 -23.08 29.24 -21.25
CA LYS A 51 -23.18 30.67 -20.94
C LYS A 51 -23.90 30.97 -19.62
N LEU A 52 -24.16 29.94 -18.81
CA LEU A 52 -24.73 30.10 -17.49
C LEU A 52 -23.69 30.65 -16.51
N VAL A 53 -24.18 31.44 -15.56
CA VAL A 53 -23.38 31.98 -14.46
C VAL A 53 -24.14 31.81 -13.16
N GLN A 54 -23.44 31.38 -12.12
CA GLN A 54 -23.98 31.23 -10.79
C GLN A 54 -23.01 31.78 -9.75
N SER A 55 -23.53 32.30 -8.66
CA SER A 55 -22.73 32.75 -7.53
C SER A 55 -22.94 31.90 -6.29
N THR A 56 -21.98 31.94 -5.37
CA THR A 56 -22.08 31.32 -4.03
C THR A 56 -23.20 31.91 -3.17
N ALA A 57 -23.83 33.01 -3.60
CA ALA A 57 -24.97 33.62 -2.92
C ALA A 57 -26.31 32.99 -3.30
N GLU A 58 -26.37 32.27 -4.42
CA GLU A 58 -27.62 31.68 -4.96
C GLU A 58 -27.79 30.23 -4.54
N GLY A 59 -26.72 29.54 -4.13
CA GLY A 59 -26.75 28.14 -3.71
C GLY A 59 -25.35 27.55 -3.55
N PRO A 60 -25.25 26.25 -3.19
CA PRO A 60 -23.97 25.56 -3.12
C PRO A 60 -23.28 25.51 -4.50
N VAL A 61 -21.97 25.41 -4.49
CA VAL A 61 -21.19 25.08 -5.69
C VAL A 61 -21.18 23.57 -5.81
N VAL A 62 -21.72 23.04 -6.91
CA VAL A 62 -21.92 21.60 -7.09
C VAL A 62 -21.00 21.08 -8.19
N THR A 63 -20.20 20.06 -7.89
CA THR A 63 -19.35 19.35 -8.85
C THR A 63 -19.60 17.86 -8.77
N LEU A 64 -19.41 17.15 -9.90
CA LEU A 64 -19.40 15.69 -9.93
C LEU A 64 -17.95 15.20 -9.81
N ALA A 65 -17.63 14.51 -8.72
CA ALA A 65 -16.31 13.93 -8.48
C ALA A 65 -16.38 12.41 -8.68
N GLY A 66 -15.57 11.87 -9.59
CA GLY A 66 -15.70 10.47 -9.98
C GLY A 66 -14.60 9.99 -10.94
N SER A 67 -14.71 8.73 -11.37
CA SER A 67 -13.72 8.02 -12.19
C SER A 67 -13.67 8.43 -13.68
N PHE A 68 -14.38 9.50 -14.06
CA PHE A 68 -14.52 9.98 -15.45
C PHE A 68 -13.93 11.39 -15.68
N GLN A 69 -13.40 12.02 -14.62
CA GLN A 69 -13.01 13.44 -14.66
C GLN A 69 -11.74 13.66 -15.50
N SER A 70 -10.83 12.69 -15.53
CA SER A 70 -9.65 12.69 -16.39
C SER A 70 -10.02 12.84 -17.87
N GLU A 71 -11.11 12.19 -18.31
CA GLU A 71 -11.65 12.27 -19.68
C GLU A 71 -12.21 13.66 -20.02
N LEU A 72 -12.71 14.39 -19.02
CA LEU A 72 -13.13 15.79 -19.19
C LEU A 72 -11.93 16.75 -19.32
N GLY A 73 -10.73 16.29 -18.96
CA GLY A 73 -9.46 17.02 -18.93
C GLY A 73 -9.10 17.57 -17.54
N CYS A 74 -9.59 16.96 -16.45
CA CYS A 74 -9.09 17.22 -15.10
C CYS A 74 -7.67 16.64 -14.92
N SER A 75 -6.95 17.06 -13.88
CA SER A 75 -5.61 16.53 -13.57
C SER A 75 -5.62 15.08 -13.09
N GLY A 76 -6.77 14.58 -12.65
CA GLY A 76 -7.03 13.21 -12.20
C GLY A 76 -8.52 12.99 -11.94
N ASP A 77 -8.85 11.81 -11.45
CA ASP A 77 -10.20 11.40 -11.06
C ASP A 77 -10.46 11.66 -9.57
N TRP A 78 -11.73 11.60 -9.15
CA TRP A 78 -12.18 11.83 -7.77
C TRP A 78 -11.76 13.20 -7.18
N ALA A 79 -11.70 14.23 -8.03
CA ALA A 79 -11.31 15.59 -7.67
C ALA A 79 -12.55 16.50 -7.47
N PRO A 80 -13.00 16.76 -6.22
CA PRO A 80 -14.18 17.59 -5.94
C PRO A 80 -14.01 19.04 -6.37
N ASP A 81 -12.78 19.52 -6.51
CA ASP A 81 -12.44 20.87 -6.95
C ASP A 81 -12.35 21.03 -8.47
N CYS A 82 -12.49 19.95 -9.26
CA CYS A 82 -12.42 20.07 -10.71
C CYS A 82 -13.68 20.72 -11.30
N LEU A 83 -13.57 21.99 -11.69
CA LEU A 83 -14.67 22.75 -12.30
C LEU A 83 -15.11 22.27 -13.69
N ARG A 84 -14.44 21.27 -14.29
CA ARG A 84 -14.87 20.73 -15.60
C ARG A 84 -16.18 19.94 -15.52
N SER A 85 -16.50 19.43 -14.34
CA SER A 85 -17.76 18.76 -13.99
C SER A 85 -18.66 19.64 -13.10
N LEU A 86 -18.47 20.97 -13.13
CA LEU A 86 -19.34 21.93 -12.47
C LEU A 86 -20.78 21.81 -13.00
N MET A 87 -21.73 21.68 -12.08
CA MET A 87 -23.16 21.71 -12.37
C MET A 87 -23.72 23.11 -12.07
N LEU A 88 -24.68 23.57 -12.88
CA LEU A 88 -25.29 24.89 -12.74
C LEU A 88 -26.82 24.79 -12.72
N ASP A 89 -27.46 25.55 -11.84
CA ASP A 89 -28.91 25.73 -11.79
C ASP A 89 -29.28 27.02 -12.56
N GLY A 90 -29.54 26.86 -13.85
CA GLY A 90 -29.70 27.99 -14.76
C GLY A 90 -30.99 28.78 -14.55
N ASP A 91 -32.09 28.08 -14.26
CA ASP A 91 -33.43 28.65 -14.10
C ASP A 91 -33.87 28.84 -12.64
N ARG A 92 -33.03 28.41 -11.69
CA ARG A 92 -33.15 28.61 -10.24
C ARG A 92 -34.32 27.83 -9.64
N ASP A 93 -34.56 26.62 -10.13
CA ASP A 93 -35.60 25.74 -9.60
C ASP A 93 -35.09 24.76 -8.52
N GLY A 94 -33.78 24.73 -8.27
CA GLY A 94 -33.11 23.83 -7.34
C GLY A 94 -32.50 22.59 -8.00
N VAL A 95 -32.61 22.44 -9.33
CA VAL A 95 -32.03 21.35 -10.10
C VAL A 95 -30.78 21.83 -10.83
N TYR A 96 -29.64 21.26 -10.46
CA TYR A 96 -28.35 21.54 -11.05
C TYR A 96 -28.13 20.60 -12.23
N GLU A 97 -27.70 21.12 -13.38
CA GLU A 97 -27.46 20.33 -14.57
C GLU A 97 -26.01 20.39 -15.05
N PHE A 98 -25.51 19.26 -15.56
CA PHE A 98 -24.27 19.15 -16.32
C PHE A 98 -24.45 18.15 -17.46
N SER A 99 -23.86 18.42 -18.63
CA SER A 99 -23.87 17.46 -19.73
C SER A 99 -22.54 17.45 -20.49
N THR A 100 -22.21 16.29 -21.05
CA THR A 100 -20.96 16.05 -21.76
C THR A 100 -21.11 14.88 -22.74
N ASP A 101 -20.39 14.95 -23.86
CA ASP A 101 -20.23 13.89 -24.85
C ASP A 101 -18.80 13.33 -24.90
N ARG A 102 -17.96 13.75 -23.94
CA ARG A 102 -16.52 13.44 -23.90
C ARG A 102 -16.14 12.25 -23.02
N ILE A 103 -17.12 11.60 -22.42
CA ILE A 103 -16.87 10.40 -21.62
C ILE A 103 -16.69 9.23 -22.59
N ALA A 104 -15.63 8.44 -22.41
CA ALA A 104 -15.37 7.27 -23.24
C ALA A 104 -16.42 6.18 -23.00
N THR A 105 -16.41 5.14 -23.84
CA THR A 105 -17.25 3.97 -23.58
C THR A 105 -16.73 3.24 -22.35
N GLY A 106 -17.59 3.01 -21.36
CA GLY A 106 -17.19 2.33 -20.14
C GLY A 106 -18.18 2.53 -19.01
N SER A 107 -17.84 1.99 -17.85
CA SER A 107 -18.59 2.14 -16.61
C SER A 107 -17.82 3.00 -15.61
N TYR A 108 -18.54 3.87 -14.93
CA TYR A 108 -17.99 4.96 -14.13
C TYR A 108 -18.73 5.09 -12.81
N GLU A 109 -18.04 5.64 -11.82
CA GLU A 109 -18.58 5.94 -10.51
C GLU A 109 -18.38 7.40 -10.16
N LEU A 110 -19.30 7.98 -9.38
CA LEU A 110 -19.18 9.36 -8.93
C LEU A 110 -19.93 9.64 -7.62
N LYS A 111 -19.63 10.80 -7.04
CA LYS A 111 -20.39 11.46 -5.98
C LYS A 111 -20.64 12.92 -6.33
N VAL A 112 -21.69 13.49 -5.76
CA VAL A 112 -21.98 14.92 -5.86
C VAL A 112 -21.30 15.63 -4.69
N ALA A 113 -20.35 16.53 -4.98
CA ALA A 113 -19.63 17.31 -3.98
C ALA A 113 -20.18 18.73 -3.88
N HIS A 114 -20.37 19.22 -2.66
CA HIS A 114 -20.73 20.60 -2.38
C HIS A 114 -19.48 21.38 -1.92
N GLY A 115 -19.32 22.59 -2.43
CA GLY A 115 -18.29 23.52 -1.95
C GLY A 115 -16.87 23.20 -2.41
N LEU A 116 -16.71 22.37 -3.44
CA LEU A 116 -15.40 21.98 -4.00
C LEU A 116 -14.52 21.16 -3.04
N SER A 117 -15.11 20.53 -2.02
CA SER A 117 -14.42 19.64 -1.07
C SER A 117 -15.26 18.40 -0.78
N TRP A 118 -14.67 17.46 -0.05
CA TRP A 118 -15.37 16.26 0.43
C TRP A 118 -16.18 16.48 1.73
N ASP A 119 -16.14 17.68 2.32
CA ASP A 119 -16.78 17.99 3.61
C ASP A 119 -18.31 17.78 3.58
N GLU A 120 -18.91 17.96 2.40
CA GLU A 120 -20.31 17.65 2.15
C GLU A 120 -20.44 17.03 0.77
N ASN A 121 -20.78 15.74 0.73
CA ASN A 121 -20.99 15.01 -0.51
C ASN A 121 -22.19 14.06 -0.37
N TYR A 122 -22.79 13.72 -1.51
CA TYR A 122 -23.95 12.84 -1.60
C TYR A 122 -23.69 11.73 -2.60
N GLY A 123 -24.02 10.51 -2.19
CA GLY A 123 -23.88 9.29 -2.97
C GLY A 123 -25.22 8.72 -3.42
N ALA A 124 -25.25 7.41 -3.65
CA ALA A 124 -26.45 6.66 -4.03
C ALA A 124 -27.61 6.96 -3.08
N ASP A 125 -28.81 7.04 -3.65
CA ASP A 125 -30.07 7.32 -2.94
C ASP A 125 -30.09 8.69 -2.20
N GLY A 126 -29.18 9.61 -2.55
CA GLY A 126 -29.08 10.94 -1.95
C GLY A 126 -28.57 10.94 -0.51
N VAL A 127 -27.90 9.86 -0.11
CA VAL A 127 -27.36 9.71 1.24
C VAL A 127 -26.07 10.52 1.36
N ARG A 128 -26.00 11.39 2.38
CA ARG A 128 -24.78 12.11 2.73
C ARG A 128 -23.69 11.13 3.10
N ASP A 129 -22.51 11.28 2.51
CA ASP A 129 -21.38 10.34 2.63
C ASP A 129 -21.73 8.91 2.19
N GLY A 130 -22.79 8.74 1.40
CA GLY A 130 -23.30 7.44 0.93
C GLY A 130 -22.38 6.74 -0.07
N ALA A 131 -22.80 5.57 -0.54
CA ALA A 131 -22.07 4.80 -1.56
C ALA A 131 -21.95 5.56 -2.89
N ASN A 132 -21.01 5.19 -3.76
CA ASN A 132 -20.86 5.83 -5.07
C ASN A 132 -22.09 5.59 -5.98
N ILE A 133 -22.36 6.53 -6.87
CA ILE A 133 -23.38 6.42 -7.92
C ILE A 133 -22.71 5.85 -9.16
N THR A 134 -23.19 4.71 -9.66
CA THR A 134 -22.67 4.04 -10.86
C THR A 134 -23.46 4.45 -12.10
N PHE A 135 -22.79 4.71 -13.21
CA PHE A 135 -23.40 4.88 -14.53
C PHE A 135 -22.47 4.34 -15.61
N SER A 136 -22.98 4.11 -16.82
CA SER A 136 -22.14 3.72 -17.95
C SER A 136 -22.35 4.69 -19.12
N ALA A 137 -21.29 5.06 -19.81
CA ALA A 137 -21.33 6.00 -20.94
C ALA A 137 -20.86 5.32 -22.23
N THR A 138 -21.19 5.95 -23.36
CA THR A 138 -20.76 5.53 -24.70
C THR A 138 -20.04 6.70 -25.36
N GLU A 139 -18.85 6.46 -25.92
CA GLU A 139 -18.04 7.50 -26.53
C GLU A 139 -18.82 8.29 -27.59
N GLY A 140 -18.77 9.63 -27.50
CA GLY A 140 -19.45 10.53 -28.43
C GLY A 140 -20.96 10.60 -28.26
N LYS A 141 -21.51 10.00 -27.20
CA LYS A 141 -22.93 10.10 -26.83
C LYS A 141 -23.10 11.01 -25.62
N SER A 142 -24.22 11.74 -25.60
CA SER A 142 -24.52 12.66 -24.52
C SER A 142 -24.84 11.93 -23.22
N THR A 143 -24.14 12.28 -22.15
CA THR A 143 -24.50 11.98 -20.77
C THR A 143 -24.98 13.26 -20.10
N VAL A 144 -26.15 13.21 -19.47
CA VAL A 144 -26.81 14.33 -18.80
C VAL A 144 -27.00 13.99 -17.34
N PHE A 145 -26.54 14.87 -16.47
CA PHE A 145 -26.63 14.75 -15.03
C PHE A 145 -27.59 15.82 -14.50
N ARG A 146 -28.54 15.41 -13.66
CA ARG A 146 -29.51 16.29 -13.00
C ARG A 146 -29.52 16.02 -11.51
N TYR A 147 -29.18 17.03 -10.72
CA TYR A 147 -29.08 16.92 -9.27
C TYR A 147 -30.10 17.84 -8.60
N ASP A 148 -31.02 17.27 -7.84
CA ASP A 148 -31.98 18.02 -7.03
C ASP A 148 -31.37 18.32 -5.65
N VAL A 149 -31.11 19.59 -5.37
CA VAL A 149 -30.47 20.03 -4.12
C VAL A 149 -31.35 19.80 -2.88
N ALA A 150 -32.67 19.64 -3.04
CA ALA A 150 -33.60 19.45 -1.92
C ALA A 150 -33.70 17.98 -1.50
N THR A 151 -33.56 17.04 -2.45
CA THR A 151 -33.62 15.60 -2.19
C THR A 151 -32.25 14.93 -2.17
N HIS A 152 -31.24 15.61 -2.70
CA HIS A 152 -29.88 15.13 -2.95
C HIS A 152 -29.81 13.96 -3.93
N LEU A 153 -30.88 13.70 -4.70
CA LEU A 153 -30.89 12.67 -5.72
C LEU A 153 -30.22 13.18 -7.00
N LEU A 154 -29.33 12.36 -7.55
CA LEU A 154 -28.75 12.56 -8.87
C LEU A 154 -29.38 11.57 -9.86
N GLU A 155 -29.92 12.11 -10.93
CA GLU A 155 -30.33 11.36 -12.12
C GLU A 155 -29.23 11.45 -13.18
N VAL A 156 -28.89 10.32 -13.79
CA VAL A 156 -27.94 10.24 -14.91
C VAL A 156 -28.65 9.63 -16.12
N GLU A 157 -28.80 10.43 -17.17
CA GLU A 157 -29.40 10.02 -18.44
C GLU A 157 -28.30 9.89 -19.49
N VAL A 158 -28.16 8.69 -20.05
CA VAL A 158 -27.12 8.36 -21.04
C VAL A 158 -27.81 7.99 -22.35
N ALA A 159 -27.39 8.59 -23.46
CA ALA A 159 -27.85 8.17 -24.78
C ALA A 159 -27.12 6.89 -25.23
N ASP A 160 -27.87 5.85 -25.58
CA ASP A 160 -27.36 4.52 -25.97
C ASP A 160 -26.32 3.98 -24.97
N PRO A 161 -26.65 3.80 -23.68
CA PRO A 161 -25.69 3.32 -22.69
C PRO A 161 -25.21 1.92 -23.09
N PRO A 162 -23.94 1.58 -22.83
CA PRO A 162 -23.50 0.20 -22.95
C PRO A 162 -24.26 -0.65 -21.92
N LEU A 163 -24.27 -1.95 -22.11
CA LEU A 163 -24.90 -2.85 -21.14
C LEU A 163 -24.21 -2.67 -19.79
N ALA A 164 -25.00 -2.71 -18.71
CA ALA A 164 -24.44 -2.60 -17.38
C ALA A 164 -23.42 -3.73 -17.15
N GLY A 165 -22.24 -3.40 -16.63
CA GLY A 165 -21.15 -4.38 -16.46
C GLY A 165 -20.14 -4.49 -17.60
N THR A 166 -20.35 -3.76 -18.71
CA THR A 166 -19.42 -3.73 -19.85
C THR A 166 -18.04 -3.24 -19.38
N ASP A 167 -16.99 -3.94 -19.80
CA ASP A 167 -15.58 -3.72 -19.42
C ASP A 167 -15.27 -3.84 -17.92
N GLU A 168 -16.13 -4.53 -17.17
CA GLU A 168 -15.97 -4.77 -15.73
C GLU A 168 -16.04 -6.26 -15.39
N LEU A 169 -15.59 -6.62 -14.19
CA LEU A 169 -15.69 -7.96 -13.60
C LEU A 169 -16.60 -7.93 -12.37
N ARG A 170 -17.91 -7.77 -12.55
CA ARG A 170 -18.85 -7.58 -11.42
C ARG A 170 -19.42 -8.88 -10.84
N ALA A 171 -19.37 -9.99 -11.57
CA ALA A 171 -19.80 -11.29 -11.05
C ALA A 171 -18.65 -11.94 -10.27
N HIS A 172 -18.94 -12.66 -9.18
CA HIS A 172 -17.91 -13.37 -8.41
C HIS A 172 -18.21 -14.87 -8.40
N TRP A 173 -17.32 -15.70 -8.96
CA TRP A 173 -17.41 -17.15 -8.85
C TRP A 173 -16.71 -17.61 -7.57
N ILE A 174 -17.50 -17.94 -6.56
CA ILE A 174 -17.03 -18.05 -5.17
C ILE A 174 -16.74 -19.48 -4.71
N ASP A 175 -17.34 -20.47 -5.37
CA ASP A 175 -17.08 -21.91 -5.24
C ASP A 175 -17.58 -22.63 -6.50
N ALA A 176 -17.27 -23.93 -6.66
CA ALA A 176 -17.58 -24.69 -7.87
C ALA A 176 -19.07 -24.63 -8.30
N ASP A 177 -19.99 -24.40 -7.36
CA ASP A 177 -21.43 -24.43 -7.59
C ASP A 177 -22.08 -23.03 -7.58
N THR A 178 -21.36 -21.95 -7.23
CA THR A 178 -22.01 -20.67 -6.91
C THR A 178 -21.30 -19.46 -7.53
N ILE A 179 -22.07 -18.67 -8.28
CA ILE A 179 -21.72 -17.31 -8.70
C ILE A 179 -22.56 -16.32 -7.88
N ALA A 180 -21.92 -15.34 -7.26
CA ALA A 180 -22.56 -14.20 -6.63
C ALA A 180 -22.69 -13.06 -7.66
N TRP A 181 -23.92 -12.59 -7.86
CA TRP A 181 -24.27 -11.52 -8.80
C TRP A 181 -24.73 -10.25 -8.07
N PRO A 182 -24.27 -9.04 -8.45
CA PRO A 182 -24.68 -7.82 -7.76
C PRO A 182 -26.18 -7.58 -7.88
N ALA A 183 -26.87 -7.37 -6.75
CA ALA A 183 -28.33 -7.27 -6.72
C ALA A 183 -28.91 -6.07 -7.49
N ARG A 184 -28.10 -5.04 -7.77
CA ARG A 184 -28.51 -3.82 -8.48
C ARG A 184 -28.04 -3.77 -9.93
N LEU A 185 -27.35 -4.79 -10.44
CA LEU A 185 -26.84 -4.79 -11.81
C LEU A 185 -27.96 -5.17 -12.81
N GLY A 186 -28.25 -4.27 -13.76
CA GLY A 186 -29.20 -4.50 -14.86
C GLY A 186 -30.69 -4.65 -14.46
N ASP A 187 -31.10 -4.14 -13.29
CA ASP A 187 -32.46 -4.26 -12.72
C ASP A 187 -32.97 -5.71 -12.56
N VAL A 188 -32.68 -6.31 -11.39
CA VAL A 188 -33.10 -7.67 -11.08
C VAL A 188 -34.58 -7.74 -10.69
N VAL A 189 -35.40 -8.42 -11.50
CA VAL A 189 -36.83 -8.70 -11.27
C VAL A 189 -37.11 -10.20 -11.18
N ASP A 190 -38.33 -10.60 -10.82
CA ASP A 190 -38.67 -12.02 -10.64
C ASP A 190 -38.53 -12.87 -11.92
N ALA A 191 -38.67 -12.24 -13.10
CA ALA A 191 -38.52 -12.90 -14.40
C ALA A 191 -37.08 -12.89 -14.95
N THR A 192 -36.12 -12.30 -14.21
CA THR A 192 -34.73 -12.21 -14.65
C THR A 192 -34.07 -13.58 -14.76
N THR A 193 -33.28 -13.79 -15.81
CA THR A 193 -32.50 -15.00 -16.04
C THR A 193 -31.03 -14.66 -16.23
N TRP A 194 -30.16 -15.63 -15.95
CA TRP A 194 -28.71 -15.48 -16.05
C TRP A 194 -28.08 -16.67 -16.78
N GLU A 195 -27.07 -16.37 -17.58
CA GLU A 195 -26.32 -17.34 -18.38
C GLU A 195 -24.82 -17.05 -18.24
N LEU A 196 -24.03 -18.07 -17.89
CA LEU A 196 -22.58 -18.04 -17.91
C LEU A 196 -22.09 -18.43 -19.32
N TYR A 197 -21.10 -17.72 -19.82
CA TYR A 197 -20.42 -18.02 -21.07
C TYR A 197 -18.92 -18.16 -20.83
N GLY A 198 -18.29 -19.07 -21.57
CA GLY A 198 -16.84 -19.26 -21.59
C GLY A 198 -16.31 -19.28 -23.02
N SER A 199 -15.13 -18.71 -23.24
CA SER A 199 -14.38 -18.80 -24.50
C SER A 199 -12.90 -19.01 -24.24
N ALA A 200 -12.33 -20.09 -24.80
CA ALA A 200 -10.90 -20.38 -24.67
C ALA A 200 -10.03 -19.37 -25.44
N ASP A 201 -10.57 -18.78 -26.52
CA ASP A 201 -9.84 -17.89 -27.41
C ASP A 201 -10.17 -16.40 -27.17
N ALA A 202 -10.89 -16.09 -26.09
CA ALA A 202 -11.34 -14.74 -25.72
C ALA A 202 -12.22 -14.04 -26.79
N GLU A 203 -13.18 -14.78 -27.35
CA GLU A 203 -14.07 -14.30 -28.43
C GLU A 203 -15.48 -13.86 -27.97
N LEU A 204 -15.76 -13.81 -26.66
CA LEU A 204 -17.06 -13.38 -26.14
C LEU A 204 -17.24 -11.88 -26.35
N GLU A 205 -18.30 -11.52 -27.04
CA GLU A 205 -18.71 -10.14 -27.26
C GLU A 205 -20.25 -10.04 -27.29
N VAL A 206 -20.75 -8.80 -27.25
CA VAL A 206 -22.16 -8.53 -27.53
C VAL A 206 -22.29 -8.05 -28.97
N ALA A 207 -22.90 -8.88 -29.82
CA ALA A 207 -23.14 -8.60 -31.23
C ALA A 207 -24.65 -8.66 -31.53
N ASP A 208 -25.16 -7.65 -32.23
CA ASP A 208 -26.58 -7.56 -32.61
C ASP A 208 -27.58 -7.69 -31.43
N GLY A 209 -27.16 -7.26 -30.23
CA GLY A 209 -27.97 -7.29 -29.02
C GLY A 209 -28.01 -8.65 -28.30
N ASP A 210 -27.13 -9.57 -28.69
CA ASP A 210 -27.00 -10.90 -28.07
C ASP A 210 -25.53 -11.27 -27.84
N VAL A 211 -25.27 -12.29 -27.02
CA VAL A 211 -23.90 -12.77 -26.76
C VAL A 211 -23.46 -13.69 -27.90
N SER A 212 -22.27 -13.45 -28.45
CA SER A 212 -21.59 -14.32 -29.43
C SER A 212 -20.28 -14.89 -28.84
N GLY A 213 -19.65 -15.84 -29.54
CA GLY A 213 -18.34 -16.39 -29.15
C GLY A 213 -18.36 -17.56 -28.14
N GLY A 214 -19.53 -17.97 -27.64
CA GLY A 214 -19.65 -19.09 -26.70
C GLY A 214 -21.09 -19.60 -26.54
N ASP A 215 -21.22 -20.83 -26.02
CA ASP A 215 -22.52 -21.44 -25.72
C ASP A 215 -23.00 -21.06 -24.30
N PRO A 216 -24.30 -20.77 -24.10
CA PRO A 216 -24.83 -20.39 -22.80
C PRO A 216 -24.90 -21.58 -21.82
N ILE A 217 -24.47 -21.34 -20.59
CA ILE A 217 -24.65 -22.23 -19.44
C ILE A 217 -25.65 -21.57 -18.49
N ALA A 218 -26.86 -22.12 -18.43
CA ALA A 218 -27.94 -21.55 -17.61
C ALA A 218 -27.58 -21.56 -16.11
N LEU A 219 -27.76 -20.41 -15.46
CA LEU A 219 -27.56 -20.24 -14.03
C LEU A 219 -28.91 -20.14 -13.30
N ALA A 220 -29.10 -20.91 -12.24
CA ALA A 220 -30.36 -20.93 -11.50
C ALA A 220 -30.28 -20.07 -10.23
N ARG A 221 -31.17 -19.09 -10.07
CA ARG A 221 -31.27 -18.30 -8.84
C ARG A 221 -31.53 -19.19 -7.62
N VAL A 222 -30.72 -19.05 -6.58
CA VAL A 222 -30.84 -19.80 -5.32
C VAL A 222 -31.82 -19.06 -4.39
N ALA A 223 -32.91 -19.73 -4.02
CA ALA A 223 -33.85 -19.18 -3.05
C ALA A 223 -33.19 -19.06 -1.67
N GLY A 224 -33.17 -17.84 -1.11
CA GLY A 224 -32.53 -17.54 0.18
C GLY A 224 -31.13 -16.93 0.10
N GLY A 225 -30.56 -16.79 -1.10
CA GLY A 225 -29.26 -16.14 -1.31
C GLY A 225 -28.08 -17.03 -0.91
N LEU A 226 -26.96 -16.39 -0.55
CA LEU A 226 -25.75 -17.06 -0.09
C LEU A 226 -25.96 -17.79 1.26
N THR A 227 -25.27 -18.91 1.43
CA THR A 227 -25.25 -19.68 2.69
C THR A 227 -24.61 -18.89 3.83
N ALA A 228 -24.69 -19.39 5.07
CA ALA A 228 -24.04 -18.73 6.20
C ALA A 228 -22.51 -18.78 6.05
N GLU A 229 -22.00 -19.94 5.62
CA GLU A 229 -20.58 -20.20 5.41
C GLU A 229 -20.01 -19.33 4.28
N GLN A 230 -20.75 -19.16 3.18
CA GLN A 230 -20.35 -18.26 2.09
C GLN A 230 -20.32 -16.80 2.53
N ARG A 231 -21.27 -16.36 3.38
CA ARG A 231 -21.29 -14.98 3.90
C ARG A 231 -20.21 -14.71 4.94
N GLU A 232 -19.82 -15.73 5.69
CA GLU A 232 -18.67 -15.64 6.59
C GLU A 232 -17.35 -15.55 5.81
N ARG A 233 -17.21 -16.32 4.73
CA ARG A 233 -16.03 -16.29 3.86
C ARG A 233 -15.95 -15.04 2.98
N PHE A 234 -17.09 -14.52 2.54
CA PHE A 234 -17.20 -13.37 1.64
C PHE A 234 -18.21 -12.32 2.18
N PRO A 235 -17.89 -11.62 3.28
CA PRO A 235 -18.84 -10.70 3.94
C PRO A 235 -19.29 -9.55 3.02
N ALA A 236 -18.40 -9.03 2.17
CA ALA A 236 -18.74 -7.99 1.21
C ALA A 236 -19.77 -8.41 0.15
N LEU A 237 -19.96 -9.72 -0.04
CA LEU A 237 -20.91 -10.27 -1.02
C LEU A 237 -22.26 -10.66 -0.38
N ALA A 238 -22.47 -10.37 0.91
CA ALA A 238 -23.61 -10.91 1.66
C ALA A 238 -24.99 -10.57 1.08
N ASP A 239 -25.11 -9.42 0.40
CA ASP A 239 -26.35 -8.95 -0.22
C ASP A 239 -26.46 -9.29 -1.72
N PHE A 240 -25.52 -10.09 -2.26
CA PHE A 240 -25.53 -10.49 -3.66
C PHE A 240 -26.59 -11.58 -3.92
N VAL A 241 -27.06 -11.63 -5.17
CA VAL A 241 -27.90 -12.71 -5.67
C VAL A 241 -27.04 -13.95 -5.88
N ALA A 242 -27.37 -15.04 -5.20
CA ALA A 242 -26.69 -16.31 -5.41
C ALA A 242 -27.26 -17.04 -6.64
N LEU A 243 -26.39 -17.40 -7.57
CA LEU A 243 -26.67 -18.12 -8.80
C LEU A 243 -25.97 -19.48 -8.78
N ARG A 244 -26.75 -20.55 -8.96
CA ARG A 244 -26.26 -21.93 -9.01
C ARG A 244 -25.70 -22.23 -10.39
N VAL A 245 -24.44 -22.64 -10.44
CA VAL A 245 -23.82 -23.27 -11.60
C VAL A 245 -24.26 -24.73 -11.62
N GLY A 246 -25.06 -25.12 -12.61
CA GLY A 246 -25.68 -26.44 -12.67
C GLY A 246 -25.14 -27.29 -13.82
N GLY A 247 -24.88 -28.57 -13.56
CA GLY A 247 -24.59 -29.55 -14.62
C GLY A 247 -23.14 -29.58 -15.11
N LEU A 248 -22.22 -28.92 -14.41
CA LEU A 248 -20.78 -29.02 -14.63
C LEU A 248 -20.15 -29.90 -13.54
N ASP A 249 -19.21 -30.76 -13.93
CA ASP A 249 -18.31 -31.40 -12.97
C ASP A 249 -17.05 -30.55 -12.75
N ARG A 250 -16.20 -30.98 -11.82
CA ARG A 250 -14.96 -30.27 -11.48
C ARG A 250 -14.08 -29.97 -12.70
N ASP A 251 -13.94 -30.95 -13.60
CA ASP A 251 -13.06 -30.82 -14.77
C ASP A 251 -13.64 -29.81 -15.77
N ALA A 252 -14.96 -29.79 -15.96
CA ALA A 252 -15.63 -28.79 -16.79
C ALA A 252 -15.51 -27.37 -16.20
N VAL A 253 -15.61 -27.20 -14.88
CA VAL A 253 -15.36 -25.91 -14.22
C VAL A 253 -13.90 -25.49 -14.40
N ALA A 254 -12.95 -26.40 -14.16
CA ALA A 254 -11.52 -26.14 -14.34
C ALA A 254 -11.17 -25.69 -15.76
N GLU A 255 -11.78 -26.30 -16.78
CA GLU A 255 -11.55 -25.93 -18.18
C GLU A 255 -12.12 -24.53 -18.51
N LEU A 256 -13.30 -24.18 -18.00
CA LEU A 256 -13.87 -22.84 -18.17
C LEU A 256 -12.98 -21.74 -17.58
N LEU A 257 -12.36 -22.01 -16.43
CA LEU A 257 -11.49 -21.06 -15.73
C LEU A 257 -10.19 -20.73 -16.48
N ARG A 258 -9.89 -21.42 -17.58
CA ARG A 258 -8.70 -21.17 -18.43
C ARG A 258 -8.94 -20.22 -19.59
N GLY A 259 -10.18 -19.75 -19.75
CA GLY A 259 -10.59 -18.85 -20.81
C GLY A 259 -11.26 -17.57 -20.28
N GLN A 260 -11.76 -16.78 -21.21
CA GLN A 260 -12.60 -15.63 -20.94
C GLN A 260 -13.94 -16.11 -20.36
N LEU A 261 -14.38 -15.47 -19.27
CA LEU A 261 -15.67 -15.74 -18.64
C LEU A 261 -16.51 -14.47 -18.60
N ARG A 262 -17.80 -14.61 -18.93
CA ARG A 262 -18.80 -13.54 -18.86
C ARG A 262 -20.14 -14.10 -18.38
N VAL A 263 -20.88 -13.30 -17.61
CA VAL A 263 -22.26 -13.60 -17.22
C VAL A 263 -23.18 -12.56 -17.86
N ALA A 264 -24.19 -13.06 -18.56
CA ALA A 264 -25.26 -12.27 -19.15
C ALA A 264 -26.51 -12.31 -18.26
N GLN A 265 -27.19 -11.18 -18.14
CA GLN A 265 -28.50 -11.07 -17.52
C GLN A 265 -29.55 -10.69 -18.57
N ARG A 266 -30.69 -11.38 -18.55
CA ARG A 266 -31.83 -11.06 -19.41
C ARG A 266 -33.10 -10.79 -18.62
N ASP A 267 -33.94 -9.90 -19.14
CA ASP A 267 -35.27 -9.65 -18.62
C ASP A 267 -36.29 -10.74 -19.01
N GLY A 268 -37.56 -10.54 -18.64
CA GLY A 268 -38.65 -11.49 -18.92
C GLY A 268 -39.02 -11.62 -20.41
N ASP A 269 -38.59 -10.69 -21.26
CA ASP A 269 -38.78 -10.73 -22.72
C ASP A 269 -37.54 -11.31 -23.44
N GLY A 270 -36.48 -11.64 -22.69
CA GLY A 270 -35.23 -12.20 -23.21
C GLY A 270 -34.22 -11.16 -23.68
N VAL A 271 -34.46 -9.87 -23.41
CA VAL A 271 -33.55 -8.78 -23.78
C VAL A 271 -32.38 -8.75 -22.80
N LEU A 272 -31.17 -8.61 -23.34
CA LEU A 272 -29.94 -8.46 -22.55
C LEU A 272 -29.96 -7.13 -21.79
N THR A 273 -29.84 -7.17 -20.46
CA THR A 273 -29.88 -5.99 -19.58
C THR A 273 -28.56 -5.73 -18.85
N ALA A 274 -27.71 -6.76 -18.73
CA ALA A 274 -26.35 -6.62 -18.20
C ALA A 274 -25.44 -7.72 -18.77
N PHE A 275 -24.15 -7.42 -18.87
CA PHE A 275 -23.11 -8.33 -19.34
C PHE A 275 -21.79 -7.94 -18.69
N THR A 276 -21.17 -8.83 -17.93
CA THR A 276 -19.96 -8.52 -17.16
C THR A 276 -19.05 -9.74 -17.02
N GLY A 277 -17.76 -9.51 -16.80
CA GLY A 277 -16.79 -10.55 -16.46
C GLY A 277 -16.92 -11.07 -15.04
N VAL A 278 -16.09 -12.07 -14.75
CA VAL A 278 -16.19 -12.88 -13.54
C VAL A 278 -14.88 -12.83 -12.77
N GLN A 279 -14.92 -12.40 -11.52
CA GLN A 279 -13.83 -12.57 -10.57
C GLN A 279 -13.83 -14.00 -10.06
N ILE A 280 -12.68 -14.67 -10.16
CA ILE A 280 -12.54 -16.11 -9.92
C ILE A 280 -11.73 -16.57 -8.70
N PRO A 281 -11.20 -15.73 -7.77
CA PRO A 281 -10.40 -16.24 -6.66
C PRO A 281 -11.08 -17.29 -5.78
N GLY A 282 -12.38 -17.10 -5.49
CA GLY A 282 -13.12 -18.00 -4.60
C GLY A 282 -13.21 -19.43 -5.13
N VAL A 283 -13.57 -19.59 -6.42
CA VAL A 283 -13.62 -20.91 -7.08
C VAL A 283 -12.23 -21.51 -7.30
N LEU A 284 -11.20 -20.71 -7.55
CA LEU A 284 -9.82 -21.23 -7.62
C LEU A 284 -9.39 -21.83 -6.27
N ASP A 285 -9.68 -21.13 -5.17
CA ASP A 285 -9.40 -21.66 -3.83
C ASP A 285 -10.22 -22.92 -3.53
N ASP A 286 -11.50 -22.94 -3.88
CA ASP A 286 -12.38 -24.10 -3.67
C ASP A 286 -11.86 -25.35 -4.41
N LEU A 287 -11.32 -25.19 -5.62
CA LEU A 287 -10.84 -26.29 -6.45
C LEU A 287 -9.43 -26.78 -6.12
N TYR A 288 -8.53 -25.88 -5.72
CA TYR A 288 -7.09 -26.15 -5.72
C TYR A 288 -6.39 -25.91 -4.37
N ALA A 289 -6.93 -25.08 -3.47
CA ALA A 289 -6.22 -24.65 -2.26
C ALA A 289 -5.82 -25.81 -1.34
N GLY A 290 -6.69 -26.81 -1.21
CA GLY A 290 -6.43 -27.99 -0.37
C GLY A 290 -5.23 -28.80 -0.85
N ASP A 291 -5.16 -29.08 -2.14
CA ASP A 291 -4.12 -29.93 -2.73
C ASP A 291 -2.78 -29.20 -2.91
N VAL A 292 -2.81 -27.89 -3.21
CA VAL A 292 -1.58 -27.09 -3.35
C VAL A 292 -0.94 -26.71 -2.01
N ALA A 293 -1.67 -26.78 -0.90
CA ALA A 293 -1.16 -26.42 0.43
C ALA A 293 0.12 -27.19 0.80
N ASP A 294 0.15 -28.50 0.48
CA ASP A 294 1.26 -29.41 0.76
C ASP A 294 2.33 -29.43 -0.35
N ASP A 295 2.08 -28.79 -1.49
CA ASP A 295 3.03 -28.71 -2.58
C ASP A 295 4.14 -27.69 -2.29
N ALA A 296 5.37 -28.08 -2.60
CA ALA A 296 6.51 -27.16 -2.64
C ALA A 296 6.55 -26.46 -4.01
N LEU A 297 6.26 -25.16 -4.01
CA LEU A 297 6.35 -24.28 -5.17
C LEU A 297 7.78 -23.75 -5.35
N GLY A 298 8.09 -23.26 -6.56
CA GLY A 298 9.44 -22.86 -6.97
C GLY A 298 10.34 -24.05 -7.30
N VAL A 299 11.61 -23.95 -6.94
CA VAL A 299 12.63 -24.96 -7.25
C VAL A 299 12.89 -25.86 -6.05
N THR A 300 12.81 -27.18 -6.27
CA THR A 300 13.14 -28.18 -5.25
C THR A 300 14.30 -29.05 -5.66
N PHE A 301 15.14 -29.40 -4.68
CA PHE A 301 16.31 -30.25 -4.85
C PHE A 301 16.15 -31.53 -4.06
N SER A 302 16.28 -32.69 -4.74
CA SER A 302 16.22 -34.00 -4.10
C SER A 302 17.53 -34.78 -4.27
N GLY A 303 18.13 -35.18 -3.15
CA GLY A 303 19.48 -35.76 -3.11
C GLY A 303 20.50 -34.82 -2.49
N SER A 304 21.79 -34.94 -2.81
CA SER A 304 22.82 -34.01 -2.29
C SER A 304 23.93 -33.71 -3.30
N GLY A 305 24.41 -32.47 -3.26
CA GLY A 305 25.49 -31.95 -4.11
C GLY A 305 25.14 -31.97 -5.59
N LYS A 306 26.17 -32.05 -6.46
CA LYS A 306 26.05 -32.07 -7.93
C LYS A 306 25.26 -33.25 -8.55
N LYS A 307 24.59 -34.06 -7.72
CA LYS A 307 23.76 -35.19 -8.12
C LYS A 307 22.28 -35.02 -7.74
N ALA A 308 21.92 -33.90 -7.12
CA ALA A 308 20.53 -33.61 -6.79
C ALA A 308 19.70 -33.52 -8.07
N ALA A 309 18.53 -34.16 -8.08
CA ALA A 309 17.54 -33.94 -9.11
C ALA A 309 16.79 -32.64 -8.81
N VAL A 310 16.58 -31.83 -9.84
CA VAL A 310 15.93 -30.51 -9.75
C VAL A 310 14.52 -30.64 -10.28
N ALA A 311 13.54 -30.09 -9.57
CA ALA A 311 12.18 -29.97 -10.08
C ALA A 311 11.69 -28.54 -9.91
N PHE A 312 10.99 -28.05 -10.92
CA PHE A 312 10.40 -26.72 -10.99
C PHE A 312 8.89 -26.87 -10.90
N ARG A 313 8.23 -26.03 -10.11
CA ARG A 313 6.78 -26.04 -9.97
C ARG A 313 6.24 -24.62 -9.81
N VAL A 314 5.29 -24.24 -10.67
CA VAL A 314 4.54 -22.99 -10.57
C VAL A 314 3.04 -23.29 -10.42
N TRP A 315 2.34 -22.51 -9.59
CA TRP A 315 0.89 -22.59 -9.50
C TRP A 315 0.28 -21.64 -10.52
N ALA A 316 -0.36 -22.19 -11.55
CA ALA A 316 -0.97 -21.44 -12.64
C ALA A 316 -2.23 -22.18 -13.16
N PRO A 317 -3.29 -22.28 -12.34
CA PRO A 317 -4.45 -23.13 -12.63
C PRO A 317 -5.25 -22.66 -13.85
N THR A 318 -5.21 -21.36 -14.14
CA THR A 318 -5.90 -20.71 -15.26
C THR A 318 -5.09 -20.69 -16.55
N ALA A 319 -3.80 -21.08 -16.49
CA ALA A 319 -2.98 -21.15 -17.69
C ALA A 319 -3.47 -22.27 -18.62
N GLN A 320 -3.48 -21.99 -19.91
CA GLN A 320 -3.74 -22.95 -20.98
C GLN A 320 -2.50 -23.82 -21.24
N SER A 321 -1.32 -23.22 -21.16
CA SER A 321 -0.05 -23.91 -21.25
C SER A 321 1.03 -23.26 -20.38
N ALA A 322 2.01 -24.04 -19.95
CA ALA A 322 3.21 -23.54 -19.29
C ALA A 322 4.47 -24.27 -19.78
N THR A 323 5.52 -23.51 -20.07
CA THR A 323 6.83 -24.01 -20.50
C THR A 323 7.92 -23.40 -19.63
N LEU A 324 8.85 -24.23 -19.16
CA LEU A 324 10.06 -23.74 -18.50
C LEU A 324 11.12 -23.39 -19.55
N LEU A 325 11.59 -22.15 -19.55
CA LEU A 325 12.69 -21.67 -20.39
C LEU A 325 13.96 -21.66 -19.55
N THR A 326 15.04 -22.28 -20.02
CA THR A 326 16.29 -22.39 -19.26
C THR A 326 17.52 -21.96 -20.07
N TRP A 327 18.49 -21.38 -19.37
CA TRP A 327 19.80 -20.99 -19.87
C TRP A 327 20.89 -21.45 -18.91
N ASN A 328 22.02 -21.91 -19.43
CA ASN A 328 23.22 -21.99 -18.60
C ASN A 328 23.54 -20.59 -18.07
N ALA A 329 24.03 -20.49 -16.83
CA ALA A 329 24.40 -19.22 -16.21
C ALA A 329 25.24 -18.31 -17.14
N GLY A 330 24.80 -17.07 -17.33
CA GLY A 330 25.40 -16.03 -18.16
C GLY A 330 25.15 -16.16 -19.68
N ALA A 331 24.33 -17.12 -20.13
CA ALA A 331 24.10 -17.33 -21.57
C ALA A 331 23.06 -16.36 -22.16
N THR A 332 23.36 -15.82 -23.34
CA THR A 332 22.55 -14.79 -24.03
C THR A 332 21.82 -15.29 -25.30
N GLY A 333 21.81 -16.61 -25.54
CA GLY A 333 21.14 -17.22 -26.70
C GLY A 333 19.69 -17.64 -26.44
N ASP A 334 19.12 -18.42 -27.35
CA ASP A 334 17.77 -18.99 -27.19
C ASP A 334 17.71 -19.95 -25.99
N PRO A 335 16.60 -19.97 -25.23
CA PRO A 335 16.43 -20.91 -24.13
C PRO A 335 16.30 -22.35 -24.61
N VAL A 336 16.66 -23.28 -23.74
CA VAL A 336 16.15 -24.65 -23.82
C VAL A 336 14.75 -24.67 -23.21
N ARG A 337 13.78 -25.13 -24.00
CA ARG A 337 12.36 -25.22 -23.64
C ARG A 337 12.04 -26.58 -23.04
N HIS A 338 11.34 -26.61 -21.92
CA HIS A 338 10.84 -27.82 -21.27
C HIS A 338 9.34 -27.69 -21.03
N GLU A 339 8.55 -28.47 -21.76
CA GLU A 339 7.10 -28.53 -21.57
C GLU A 339 6.78 -28.99 -20.14
N ALA A 340 5.92 -28.25 -19.44
CA ALA A 340 5.51 -28.61 -18.08
C ALA A 340 4.28 -29.53 -18.10
N ALA A 341 4.23 -30.44 -17.13
CA ALA A 341 3.06 -31.28 -16.91
C ALA A 341 2.11 -30.59 -15.94
N PHE A 342 0.83 -30.44 -16.33
CA PHE A 342 -0.22 -29.94 -15.46
C PHE A 342 -0.70 -31.01 -14.48
N ASP A 343 -0.81 -30.63 -13.21
CA ASP A 343 -1.45 -31.41 -12.15
C ASP A 343 -2.87 -30.90 -11.92
N ALA A 344 -3.86 -31.71 -12.28
CA ALA A 344 -5.27 -31.33 -12.19
C ALA A 344 -5.80 -31.24 -10.74
N GLU A 345 -5.14 -31.88 -9.77
CA GLU A 345 -5.55 -31.81 -8.37
C GLU A 345 -5.13 -30.46 -7.78
N SER A 346 -3.84 -30.10 -7.87
CA SER A 346 -3.33 -28.85 -7.27
C SER A 346 -3.30 -27.63 -8.19
N GLY A 347 -3.59 -27.78 -9.49
CA GLY A 347 -3.52 -26.68 -10.46
C GLY A 347 -2.09 -26.21 -10.76
N THR A 348 -1.09 -27.05 -10.47
CA THR A 348 0.32 -26.71 -10.65
C THR A 348 0.88 -27.23 -11.97
N TRP A 349 1.87 -26.54 -12.52
CA TRP A 349 2.66 -26.99 -13.66
C TRP A 349 4.04 -27.39 -13.20
N ARG A 350 4.52 -28.56 -13.65
CA ARG A 350 5.77 -29.15 -13.17
C ARG A 350 6.69 -29.60 -14.29
N VAL A 351 7.97 -29.23 -14.16
CA VAL A 351 9.08 -29.81 -14.94
C VAL A 351 9.97 -30.59 -13.98
N THR A 352 10.17 -31.88 -14.27
CA THR A 352 11.17 -32.69 -13.55
C THR A 352 12.45 -32.71 -14.36
N GLY A 353 13.45 -31.97 -13.90
CA GLY A 353 14.72 -31.77 -14.57
C GLY A 353 15.73 -32.91 -14.37
N ALA A 354 16.71 -32.97 -15.27
CA ALA A 354 17.95 -33.70 -15.06
C ALA A 354 18.90 -32.90 -14.13
N ARG A 355 19.98 -33.54 -13.68
CA ARG A 355 20.92 -32.98 -12.68
C ARG A 355 21.67 -31.73 -13.16
N ASP A 356 21.65 -31.48 -14.46
CA ASP A 356 22.34 -30.40 -15.13
C ASP A 356 21.62 -29.05 -15.04
N LEU A 357 20.32 -29.02 -14.68
CA LEU A 357 19.57 -27.77 -14.51
C LEU A 357 19.87 -27.02 -13.19
N ALA A 358 20.73 -27.56 -12.33
CA ALA A 358 21.12 -26.89 -11.09
C ALA A 358 22.10 -25.74 -11.40
N GLY A 359 21.72 -24.52 -11.04
CA GLY A 359 22.45 -23.28 -11.32
C GLY A 359 22.07 -22.62 -12.65
N ASP A 360 21.14 -23.20 -13.41
CA ASP A 360 20.61 -22.56 -14.62
C ASP A 360 19.74 -21.35 -14.27
N GLU A 361 19.76 -20.38 -15.16
CA GLU A 361 18.82 -19.27 -15.19
C GLU A 361 17.53 -19.73 -15.88
N TYR A 362 16.38 -19.26 -15.42
CA TYR A 362 15.10 -19.69 -15.98
C TYR A 362 14.01 -18.62 -15.90
N LEU A 363 13.01 -18.80 -16.76
CA LEU A 363 11.74 -18.09 -16.76
C LEU A 363 10.62 -19.10 -17.04
N TRP A 364 9.42 -18.78 -16.60
CA TRP A 364 8.19 -19.45 -17.03
C TRP A 364 7.62 -18.71 -18.25
N GLU A 365 7.31 -19.45 -19.30
CA GLU A 365 6.43 -18.99 -20.37
C GLU A 365 5.02 -19.53 -20.08
N VAL A 366 4.06 -18.65 -19.84
CA VAL A 366 2.69 -18.96 -19.41
C VAL A 366 1.70 -18.37 -20.42
N GLU A 367 0.89 -19.22 -21.04
CA GLU A 367 -0.20 -18.81 -21.92
C GLU A 367 -1.50 -18.77 -21.10
N VAL A 368 -2.09 -17.59 -20.92
CA VAL A 368 -3.19 -17.37 -19.97
C VAL A 368 -4.10 -16.23 -20.41
N TYR A 369 -5.41 -16.38 -20.19
CA TYR A 369 -6.35 -15.27 -20.37
C TYR A 369 -6.12 -14.19 -19.31
N ALA A 370 -5.89 -12.95 -19.74
CA ALA A 370 -5.69 -11.80 -18.88
C ALA A 370 -6.91 -10.85 -18.98
N PRO A 371 -7.72 -10.70 -17.91
CA PRO A 371 -8.88 -9.80 -17.92
C PRO A 371 -8.53 -8.34 -18.24
N THR A 372 -7.33 -7.89 -17.86
CA THR A 372 -6.86 -6.51 -18.06
C THR A 372 -6.64 -6.13 -19.53
N THR A 373 -6.39 -7.11 -20.40
CA THR A 373 -6.22 -6.90 -21.85
C THR A 373 -7.35 -7.54 -22.67
N ASP A 374 -8.26 -8.24 -21.98
CA ASP A 374 -9.32 -9.07 -22.54
C ASP A 374 -8.84 -10.03 -23.63
N ALA A 375 -7.65 -10.60 -23.44
CA ALA A 375 -6.99 -11.46 -24.43
C ALA A 375 -6.24 -12.62 -23.78
N VAL A 376 -5.94 -13.66 -24.57
CA VAL A 376 -4.99 -14.70 -24.18
C VAL A 376 -3.56 -14.19 -24.42
N GLU A 377 -2.83 -14.00 -23.33
CA GLU A 377 -1.46 -13.48 -23.33
C GLU A 377 -0.44 -14.63 -23.24
N THR A 378 0.72 -14.45 -23.88
CA THR A 378 1.90 -15.30 -23.65
C THR A 378 2.93 -14.54 -22.83
N ASN A 379 3.01 -14.86 -21.55
CA ASN A 379 3.87 -14.19 -20.59
C ASN A 379 5.18 -14.92 -20.37
N THR A 380 6.30 -14.21 -20.52
CA THR A 380 7.60 -14.68 -20.01
C THR A 380 7.88 -13.98 -18.69
N VAL A 381 7.95 -14.73 -17.60
CA VAL A 381 7.91 -14.20 -16.24
C VAL A 381 8.84 -14.99 -15.31
N THR A 382 9.42 -14.31 -14.33
CA THR A 382 10.19 -14.93 -13.25
C THR A 382 9.30 -15.77 -12.33
N ASP A 383 9.91 -16.63 -11.54
CA ASP A 383 9.19 -17.47 -10.59
C ASP A 383 8.76 -16.67 -9.34
N PRO A 384 7.47 -16.67 -8.94
CA PRO A 384 7.02 -16.06 -7.70
C PRO A 384 7.77 -16.53 -6.44
N TYR A 385 8.31 -17.76 -6.46
CA TYR A 385 9.08 -18.41 -5.39
C TYR A 385 10.59 -18.35 -5.63
N SER A 386 11.07 -17.38 -6.42
CA SER A 386 12.50 -17.16 -6.63
C SER A 386 13.22 -16.95 -5.29
N VAL A 387 14.37 -17.62 -5.13
CA VAL A 387 15.31 -17.44 -4.00
C VAL A 387 16.64 -16.80 -4.44
N ALA A 388 16.83 -16.68 -5.75
CA ALA A 388 17.99 -16.07 -6.39
C ALA A 388 17.60 -15.61 -7.80
N LEU A 389 18.20 -14.51 -8.23
CA LEU A 389 17.87 -13.79 -9.46
C LEU A 389 19.17 -13.35 -10.15
N THR A 390 19.13 -13.17 -11.47
CA THR A 390 20.17 -12.43 -12.20
C THR A 390 20.04 -10.94 -11.92
N GLN A 391 21.05 -10.17 -12.31
CA GLN A 391 21.01 -8.70 -12.23
C GLN A 391 19.70 -8.13 -12.83
N ASN A 392 19.10 -7.17 -12.11
CA ASN A 392 17.79 -6.53 -12.37
C ASN A 392 16.61 -7.50 -12.43
N SER A 393 16.74 -8.65 -11.77
CA SER A 393 15.66 -9.64 -11.66
C SER A 393 15.11 -10.07 -13.02
N THR A 394 16.00 -10.10 -14.02
CA THR A 394 15.64 -10.42 -15.40
C THR A 394 15.37 -11.91 -15.62
N ARG A 395 15.92 -12.78 -14.77
CA ARG A 395 15.71 -14.23 -14.74
C ARG A 395 15.84 -14.77 -13.32
N SER A 396 15.07 -15.81 -13.01
CA SER A 396 15.23 -16.62 -11.80
C SER A 396 16.45 -17.53 -11.93
N VAL A 397 17.08 -17.92 -10.80
CA VAL A 397 18.25 -18.82 -10.81
C VAL A 397 18.01 -20.03 -9.92
N ALA A 398 18.18 -21.24 -10.48
CA ALA A 398 17.89 -22.49 -9.82
C ALA A 398 19.02 -22.91 -8.85
N ILE A 399 19.05 -22.34 -7.64
CA ILE A 399 20.03 -22.69 -6.60
C ILE A 399 19.43 -23.42 -5.40
N ASP A 400 20.22 -24.32 -4.79
CA ASP A 400 19.89 -24.93 -3.49
C ASP A 400 20.45 -24.04 -2.36
N LEU A 401 19.57 -23.46 -1.54
CA LEU A 401 19.95 -22.66 -0.38
C LEU A 401 20.79 -23.45 0.65
N HIS A 402 20.78 -24.79 0.60
CA HIS A 402 21.59 -25.66 1.45
C HIS A 402 22.97 -26.01 0.85
N ASP A 403 23.29 -25.50 -0.35
CA ASP A 403 24.64 -25.64 -0.89
C ASP A 403 25.63 -24.82 -0.03
N LYS A 404 26.73 -25.48 0.35
CA LYS A 404 27.81 -24.85 1.12
C LYS A 404 28.48 -23.69 0.39
N ALA A 405 28.35 -23.60 -0.94
CA ALA A 405 28.80 -22.46 -1.72
C ALA A 405 28.14 -21.14 -1.25
N TRP A 406 26.87 -21.20 -0.84
CA TRP A 406 26.06 -20.05 -0.43
C TRP A 406 25.93 -19.91 1.08
N MET A 407 26.65 -20.71 1.86
CA MET A 407 26.62 -20.71 3.33
C MET A 407 27.98 -20.22 3.86
N PRO A 408 28.20 -18.92 4.06
CA PRO A 408 29.47 -18.42 4.58
C PRO A 408 29.77 -18.98 5.98
N LYS A 409 31.06 -19.26 6.25
CA LYS A 409 31.50 -19.87 7.52
C LYS A 409 31.12 -19.04 8.75
N GLN A 410 31.07 -17.71 8.62
CA GLN A 410 30.68 -16.82 9.69
C GLN A 410 29.22 -17.06 10.08
N TRP A 411 28.30 -17.02 9.12
CA TRP A 411 26.87 -17.28 9.31
C TRP A 411 26.58 -18.71 9.82
N GLN A 412 27.30 -19.71 9.33
CA GLN A 412 27.16 -21.09 9.83
C GLN A 412 27.49 -21.21 11.33
N LYS A 413 28.49 -20.45 11.80
CA LYS A 413 29.00 -20.52 13.18
C LYS A 413 28.35 -19.52 14.12
N ALA A 414 27.87 -18.40 13.60
CA ALA A 414 27.19 -17.38 14.37
C ALA A 414 25.92 -17.99 14.98
N LYS A 415 25.71 -17.72 16.26
CA LYS A 415 24.50 -18.09 16.97
C LYS A 415 23.64 -16.85 17.05
N ALA A 416 22.35 -16.99 16.77
CA ALA A 416 21.35 -15.99 17.08
C ALA A 416 21.51 -15.55 18.55
N PRO A 417 21.62 -14.24 18.84
CA PRO A 417 21.55 -13.71 20.19
C PRO A 417 20.22 -14.10 20.84
N VAL A 418 20.21 -14.26 22.17
CA VAL A 418 19.00 -14.65 22.90
C VAL A 418 18.42 -13.44 23.62
N VAL A 419 17.24 -13.01 23.17
CA VAL A 419 16.39 -12.09 23.93
C VAL A 419 15.42 -12.93 24.78
N LYS A 420 15.46 -12.77 26.10
CA LYS A 420 14.79 -13.71 27.03
C LYS A 420 13.28 -13.54 27.06
N ARG A 421 12.81 -12.29 27.04
CA ARG A 421 11.40 -11.89 27.03
C ARG A 421 11.20 -10.93 25.88
N ALA A 422 10.07 -10.97 25.19
CA ALA A 422 9.81 -10.08 24.07
C ALA A 422 9.92 -8.59 24.50
N VAL A 423 9.44 -8.24 25.69
CA VAL A 423 9.61 -6.89 26.27
C VAL A 423 11.06 -6.45 26.52
N ASP A 424 12.05 -7.36 26.53
CA ASP A 424 13.47 -6.98 26.66
C ASP A 424 14.06 -6.46 25.33
N ARG A 425 13.27 -6.41 24.26
CA ARG A 425 13.72 -5.98 22.92
C ARG A 425 13.98 -4.47 22.88
N ALA A 426 15.15 -4.13 22.36
CA ALA A 426 15.52 -2.77 22.00
C ALA A 426 15.97 -2.79 20.53
N ILE A 427 15.08 -2.29 19.68
CA ILE A 427 15.08 -2.40 18.23
C ILE A 427 15.66 -1.12 17.64
N TYR A 428 16.59 -1.28 16.70
CA TYR A 428 17.22 -0.19 15.96
C TYR A 428 16.93 -0.36 14.48
N GLU A 429 16.08 0.49 13.93
CA GLU A 429 15.64 0.46 12.53
C GLU A 429 16.67 1.13 11.63
N LEU A 430 17.18 0.38 10.64
CA LEU A 430 18.35 0.76 9.85
C LEU A 430 18.17 0.38 8.38
N HIS A 431 18.51 1.31 7.50
CA HIS A 431 18.62 1.06 6.06
C HIS A 431 20.04 0.62 5.67
N ILE A 432 20.16 -0.38 4.78
CA ILE A 432 21.45 -0.97 4.38
C ILE A 432 22.37 0.05 3.71
N ARG A 433 21.81 0.89 2.82
CA ARG A 433 22.59 1.95 2.18
C ARG A 433 22.99 3.04 3.16
N ASP A 434 22.07 3.49 4.03
CA ASP A 434 22.33 4.56 5.01
C ASP A 434 23.46 4.18 5.96
N PHE A 435 23.53 2.91 6.34
CA PHE A 435 24.54 2.39 7.25
C PHE A 435 25.98 2.69 6.82
N SER A 436 26.25 2.69 5.50
CA SER A 436 27.64 2.64 5.03
C SER A 436 27.96 3.38 3.74
N ILE A 437 27.00 3.95 3.01
CA ILE A 437 27.27 4.60 1.72
C ILE A 437 28.31 5.74 1.83
N THR A 438 28.36 6.42 2.97
CA THR A 438 29.31 7.50 3.27
C THR A 438 30.43 7.09 4.25
N ASP A 439 30.47 5.83 4.70
CA ASP A 439 31.51 5.36 5.63
C ASP A 439 32.81 5.04 4.87
N GLU A 440 33.73 6.00 4.84
CA GLU A 440 35.02 5.86 4.18
C GLU A 440 35.91 4.74 4.76
N SER A 441 35.61 4.25 5.97
CA SER A 441 36.33 3.11 6.56
C SER A 441 35.86 1.75 6.03
N VAL A 442 34.77 1.73 5.24
CA VAL A 442 34.35 0.59 4.42
C VAL A 442 35.03 0.68 3.05
N PRO A 443 35.55 -0.43 2.49
CA PRO A 443 36.04 -0.47 1.11
C PRO A 443 34.99 0.06 0.14
N GLU A 444 35.40 0.95 -0.77
CA GLU A 444 34.49 1.66 -1.68
C GLU A 444 33.49 0.75 -2.42
N PRO A 445 33.88 -0.42 -3.00
CA PRO A 445 32.92 -1.30 -3.67
C PRO A 445 31.84 -1.91 -2.76
N GLU A 446 32.07 -1.91 -1.45
CA GLU A 446 31.18 -2.53 -0.46
C GLU A 446 30.32 -1.50 0.30
N ARG A 447 30.49 -0.21 0.01
CA ARG A 447 29.65 0.84 0.62
C ARG A 447 28.21 0.70 0.16
N GLY A 448 27.29 0.75 1.12
CA GLY A 448 25.86 0.52 0.91
C GLY A 448 25.52 -0.92 0.50
N THR A 449 26.29 -1.92 0.94
CA THR A 449 26.05 -3.34 0.65
C THR A 449 25.92 -4.16 1.93
N TYR A 450 25.45 -5.41 1.80
CA TYR A 450 25.46 -6.42 2.87
C TYR A 450 26.86 -6.64 3.46
N LEU A 451 27.92 -6.56 2.65
CA LEU A 451 29.29 -6.82 3.10
C LEU A 451 29.83 -5.76 4.06
N ALA A 452 29.28 -4.54 4.06
CA ALA A 452 29.67 -3.48 4.99
C ALA A 452 29.52 -3.91 6.46
N PHE A 453 28.53 -4.73 6.78
CA PHE A 453 28.29 -5.27 8.14
C PHE A 453 29.36 -6.29 8.58
N THR A 454 30.22 -6.73 7.67
CA THR A 454 31.31 -7.69 7.95
C THR A 454 32.65 -7.00 8.19
N ARG A 455 32.74 -5.67 8.00
CA ARG A 455 33.98 -4.90 8.07
C ARG A 455 34.16 -4.26 9.43
N ASP A 456 35.42 -4.05 9.84
CA ASP A 456 35.74 -3.23 11.01
C ASP A 456 35.69 -1.74 10.63
N SER A 457 34.49 -1.20 10.60
CA SER A 457 34.17 0.14 10.12
C SER A 457 33.65 1.03 11.24
N ALA A 458 33.44 2.32 10.96
CA ALA A 458 32.83 3.24 11.91
C ALA A 458 31.41 2.77 12.25
N GLY A 459 30.63 2.38 11.23
CA GLY A 459 29.29 1.83 11.42
C GLY A 459 29.26 0.58 12.32
N THR A 460 30.11 -0.43 12.07
CA THR A 460 30.08 -1.64 12.92
C THR A 460 30.65 -1.41 14.32
N ARG A 461 31.55 -0.44 14.52
CA ARG A 461 31.99 -0.01 15.87
C ARG A 461 30.86 0.68 16.63
N GLN A 462 30.06 1.51 15.97
CA GLN A 462 28.87 2.14 16.56
C GLN A 462 27.81 1.10 16.91
N LEU A 463 27.50 0.15 16.01
CA LEU A 463 26.56 -0.94 16.32
C LEU A 463 27.02 -1.77 17.54
N LYS A 464 28.32 -2.05 17.67
CA LYS A 464 28.87 -2.72 18.87
C LYS A 464 28.74 -1.87 20.13
N GLN A 465 28.87 -0.54 20.02
CA GLN A 465 28.68 0.38 21.14
C GLN A 465 27.21 0.40 21.59
N LEU A 466 26.27 0.49 20.64
CA LEU A 466 24.83 0.39 20.89
C LEU A 466 24.48 -0.97 21.50
N ALA A 467 25.03 -2.06 20.96
CA ALA A 467 24.83 -3.40 21.47
C ALA A 467 25.30 -3.54 22.93
N LYS A 468 26.45 -2.95 23.25
CA LYS A 468 26.98 -2.90 24.62
C LYS A 468 26.11 -2.04 25.55
N ALA A 469 25.44 -1.01 25.02
CA ALA A 469 24.57 -0.13 25.79
C ALA A 469 23.19 -0.76 26.07
N GLY A 470 22.71 -1.66 25.22
CA GLY A 470 21.48 -2.41 25.44
C GLY A 470 20.65 -2.70 24.19
N ILE A 471 20.94 -2.06 23.05
CA ILE A 471 20.32 -2.41 21.76
C ILE A 471 20.63 -3.88 21.48
N ASN A 472 19.63 -4.67 21.08
CA ASN A 472 19.81 -6.11 20.89
C ASN A 472 19.19 -6.62 19.60
N THR A 473 18.51 -5.77 18.84
CA THR A 473 17.82 -6.12 17.62
C THR A 473 18.05 -5.00 16.59
N VAL A 474 18.38 -5.36 15.35
CA VAL A 474 18.38 -4.47 14.20
C VAL A 474 17.20 -4.84 13.32
N HIS A 475 16.31 -3.89 13.07
CA HIS A 475 15.28 -3.98 12.04
C HIS A 475 15.87 -3.41 10.76
N LEU A 476 15.98 -4.22 9.72
CA LEU A 476 16.41 -3.76 8.41
C LEU A 476 15.19 -3.37 7.58
N LEU A 477 15.21 -2.14 7.02
CA LEU A 477 14.29 -1.75 5.95
C LEU A 477 14.29 -2.78 4.81
N PRO A 478 13.32 -2.74 3.89
CA PRO A 478 13.17 -3.72 2.82
C PRO A 478 14.51 -4.17 2.21
N SER A 479 14.72 -5.49 2.28
CA SER A 479 15.95 -6.14 1.83
C SER A 479 15.69 -7.44 1.06
N PHE A 480 14.41 -7.72 0.79
CA PHE A 480 13.96 -8.56 -0.31
C PHE A 480 14.10 -7.80 -1.64
N ASP A 481 13.94 -8.47 -2.77
CA ASP A 481 14.09 -7.92 -4.12
C ASP A 481 13.05 -6.84 -4.43
N ILE A 482 13.52 -5.63 -4.77
CA ILE A 482 12.67 -4.46 -5.01
C ILE A 482 12.71 -4.01 -6.46
N ALA A 483 11.64 -3.34 -6.89
CA ALA A 483 11.47 -2.93 -8.27
C ALA A 483 12.21 -1.64 -8.65
N THR A 484 12.68 -0.83 -7.70
CA THR A 484 12.89 0.62 -7.90
C THR A 484 14.33 1.10 -7.82
N ILE A 485 15.30 0.18 -7.81
CA ILE A 485 16.73 0.48 -7.90
C ILE A 485 17.35 -0.32 -9.06
N GLU A 486 18.14 0.35 -9.89
CA GLU A 486 19.00 -0.30 -10.88
C GLU A 486 20.12 -1.08 -10.17
N GLU A 487 20.17 -2.41 -10.34
CA GLU A 487 21.15 -3.28 -9.68
C GLU A 487 22.55 -3.14 -10.29
N ASP A 488 22.69 -2.70 -11.55
CA ASP A 488 23.98 -2.31 -12.13
C ASP A 488 24.45 -0.97 -11.54
N ARG A 489 25.34 -1.04 -10.55
CA ARG A 489 25.95 0.15 -9.95
C ARG A 489 26.62 1.09 -10.94
N SER A 490 27.07 0.60 -12.09
CA SER A 490 27.68 1.45 -13.13
C SER A 490 26.66 2.23 -13.97
N ALA A 491 25.38 1.83 -13.92
CA ALA A 491 24.26 2.51 -14.57
C ALA A 491 23.51 3.47 -13.63
N GLN A 492 23.75 3.39 -12.31
CA GLN A 492 23.20 4.33 -11.34
C GLN A 492 23.77 5.75 -11.56
N GLN A 493 22.90 6.76 -11.46
CA GLN A 493 23.29 8.16 -11.54
C GLN A 493 23.59 8.75 -10.15
N GLU A 494 24.47 9.74 -10.13
CA GLU A 494 24.72 10.59 -8.97
C GLU A 494 24.36 12.04 -9.30
N PRO A 495 23.92 12.85 -8.32
CA PRO A 495 23.62 14.26 -8.56
C PRO A 495 24.84 15.03 -9.10
N ASP A 496 24.75 15.59 -10.30
CA ASP A 496 25.84 16.33 -10.97
C ASP A 496 25.94 17.80 -10.49
N CYS A 497 26.05 17.98 -9.17
CA CYS A 497 26.21 19.29 -8.56
C CYS A 497 27.07 19.23 -7.28
N ASP A 498 27.74 20.35 -6.97
CA ASP A 498 28.38 20.53 -5.67
C ASP A 498 27.30 20.92 -4.63
N LEU A 499 26.59 19.92 -4.12
CA LEU A 499 25.53 20.09 -3.12
C LEU A 499 25.98 20.93 -1.91
N ALA A 500 27.25 20.85 -1.52
CA ALA A 500 27.81 21.58 -0.39
C ALA A 500 28.05 23.07 -0.68
N SER A 501 28.05 23.48 -1.95
CA SER A 501 28.23 24.87 -2.36
C SER A 501 26.97 25.72 -2.22
N PHE A 502 25.79 25.10 -2.21
CA PHE A 502 24.52 25.80 -2.13
C PHE A 502 24.22 26.31 -0.71
N GLY A 503 23.40 27.36 -0.64
CA GLY A 503 22.91 27.88 0.65
C GLY A 503 22.05 26.83 1.36
N PRO A 504 22.06 26.74 2.69
CA PRO A 504 21.43 25.63 3.40
C PRO A 504 19.89 25.70 3.48
N ALA A 505 19.27 26.71 2.86
CA ALA A 505 17.84 26.78 2.63
C ALA A 505 17.54 26.97 1.12
N SER A 506 18.49 26.59 0.25
CA SER A 506 18.30 26.66 -1.20
C SER A 506 17.53 25.43 -1.67
N GLU A 507 16.63 25.66 -2.62
CA GLU A 507 15.89 24.61 -3.33
C GLU A 507 16.79 23.90 -4.38
N GLU A 508 17.98 24.44 -4.67
CA GLU A 508 18.89 23.86 -5.68
C GLU A 508 19.39 22.47 -5.30
N GLN A 509 19.52 22.17 -4.00
CA GLN A 509 19.89 20.83 -3.52
C GLN A 509 18.85 19.79 -3.88
N GLN A 510 17.58 20.06 -3.55
CA GLN A 510 16.50 19.12 -3.85
C GLN A 510 16.37 18.95 -5.36
N ALA A 511 16.43 20.05 -6.12
CA ALA A 511 16.23 20.00 -7.56
C ALA A 511 17.31 19.16 -8.25
N CYS A 512 18.54 19.21 -7.72
CA CYS A 512 19.65 18.40 -8.21
C CYS A 512 19.52 16.91 -7.85
N VAL A 513 19.03 16.58 -6.65
CA VAL A 513 18.81 15.19 -6.22
C VAL A 513 17.61 14.58 -6.95
N GLU A 514 16.49 15.30 -7.01
CA GLU A 514 15.25 14.87 -7.66
C GLU A 514 15.43 14.61 -9.17
N ALA A 515 16.29 15.39 -9.84
CA ALA A 515 16.59 15.19 -11.26
C ALA A 515 17.17 13.79 -11.59
N VAL A 516 17.70 13.12 -10.58
CA VAL A 516 18.45 11.87 -10.68
C VAL A 516 17.78 10.73 -9.91
N ALA A 517 16.84 11.04 -9.01
CA ALA A 517 16.19 10.12 -8.09
C ALA A 517 15.80 8.81 -8.79
N ASP A 518 14.92 8.81 -9.79
CA ASP A 518 14.45 7.59 -10.46
C ASP A 518 15.55 6.66 -11.03
N THR A 519 16.79 7.13 -11.15
CA THR A 519 17.94 6.40 -11.70
C THR A 519 19.13 6.30 -10.74
N ASP A 520 18.98 6.75 -9.51
CA ASP A 520 20.02 6.71 -8.49
C ASP A 520 20.03 5.36 -7.74
N GLY A 521 21.02 5.16 -6.86
CA GLY A 521 21.18 3.93 -6.09
C GLY A 521 20.36 3.84 -4.80
N PHE A 522 19.27 4.59 -4.62
CA PHE A 522 18.55 4.69 -3.34
C PHE A 522 17.03 4.63 -3.45
N ASN A 523 16.41 3.71 -2.72
CA ASN A 523 15.01 3.73 -2.32
C ASN A 523 14.93 3.06 -0.93
N TRP A 524 13.90 3.34 -0.15
CA TRP A 524 13.58 2.56 1.04
C TRP A 524 13.20 1.10 0.72
N GLY A 525 12.59 0.87 -0.45
CA GLY A 525 12.32 -0.46 -1.00
C GLY A 525 10.94 -1.03 -0.67
N TYR A 526 9.97 -0.19 -0.31
CA TYR A 526 8.56 -0.59 -0.18
C TYR A 526 7.90 -0.75 -1.57
N ASP A 527 8.58 -1.46 -2.47
CA ASP A 527 8.21 -1.68 -3.86
C ASP A 527 8.47 -3.14 -4.25
N PRO A 528 7.73 -4.13 -3.69
CA PRO A 528 8.09 -5.54 -3.81
C PRO A 528 8.07 -6.05 -5.24
N TYR A 529 9.16 -6.72 -5.63
CA TYR A 529 9.25 -7.47 -6.88
C TYR A 529 9.28 -8.98 -6.62
N HIS A 530 10.17 -9.48 -5.75
CA HIS A 530 10.19 -10.88 -5.29
C HIS A 530 10.38 -10.99 -3.77
N PHE A 531 9.38 -11.53 -3.07
CA PHE A 531 9.34 -11.55 -1.60
C PHE A 531 10.41 -12.42 -0.91
N THR A 532 10.99 -13.40 -1.61
CA THR A 532 11.86 -14.44 -1.01
C THR A 532 13.31 -14.39 -1.54
N THR A 533 13.68 -13.38 -2.32
CA THR A 533 15.05 -13.19 -2.80
C THR A 533 15.67 -11.94 -2.17
N PRO A 534 16.94 -11.96 -1.71
CA PRO A 534 17.64 -10.73 -1.31
C PRO A 534 17.75 -9.71 -2.45
N GLU A 535 17.66 -8.43 -2.12
CA GLU A 535 17.88 -7.31 -3.04
C GLU A 535 19.28 -7.34 -3.69
N GLY A 536 19.36 -7.21 -5.02
CA GLY A 536 20.63 -7.29 -5.73
C GLY A 536 21.45 -6.00 -5.66
N SER A 537 20.85 -4.80 -5.60
CA SER A 537 21.60 -3.54 -5.51
C SER A 537 22.40 -3.38 -4.20
N TYR A 538 22.04 -4.17 -3.18
CA TYR A 538 22.76 -4.27 -1.91
C TYR A 538 23.81 -5.38 -1.89
N ALA A 539 23.98 -6.15 -2.97
CA ALA A 539 25.09 -7.07 -3.16
C ALA A 539 26.23 -6.40 -3.95
N VAL A 540 27.47 -6.86 -3.73
CA VAL A 540 28.59 -6.51 -4.61
C VAL A 540 28.49 -7.25 -5.94
N ASP A 541 28.06 -8.52 -5.87
CA ASP A 541 27.73 -9.34 -7.02
C ASP A 541 26.24 -9.70 -6.96
N PRO A 542 25.39 -9.06 -7.79
CA PRO A 542 23.95 -9.30 -7.78
C PRO A 542 23.59 -10.65 -8.40
N ASP A 543 24.47 -11.38 -9.09
CA ASP A 543 24.06 -12.55 -9.85
C ASP A 543 23.91 -13.83 -9.00
N GLY A 544 22.70 -14.41 -9.06
CA GLY A 544 22.38 -15.74 -8.56
C GLY A 544 22.64 -15.92 -7.06
N GLY A 545 23.43 -16.93 -6.70
CA GLY A 545 23.68 -17.27 -5.30
C GLY A 545 24.64 -16.33 -4.55
N ALA A 546 25.31 -15.40 -5.25
CA ALA A 546 26.23 -14.46 -4.62
C ALA A 546 25.51 -13.55 -3.61
N ARG A 547 24.41 -12.91 -4.02
CA ARG A 547 23.56 -12.08 -3.13
C ARG A 547 23.06 -12.84 -1.90
N VAL A 548 22.72 -14.14 -2.04
CA VAL A 548 22.34 -15.01 -0.92
C VAL A 548 23.48 -15.19 0.09
N SER A 549 24.69 -15.44 -0.40
CA SER A 549 25.88 -15.56 0.45
C SER A 549 26.21 -14.23 1.14
N GLU A 550 26.09 -13.10 0.46
CA GLU A 550 26.36 -11.79 1.04
C GLU A 550 25.34 -11.41 2.12
N PHE A 551 24.05 -11.61 1.87
CA PHE A 551 22.99 -11.41 2.87
C PHE A 551 23.24 -12.27 4.12
N ARG A 552 23.53 -13.57 3.95
CA ARG A 552 23.88 -14.46 5.07
C ARG A 552 25.12 -13.96 5.82
N SER A 553 26.10 -13.40 5.11
CA SER A 553 27.29 -12.79 5.74
C SER A 553 26.93 -11.59 6.62
N MET A 554 26.00 -10.73 6.18
CA MET A 554 25.45 -9.64 6.99
C MET A 554 24.78 -10.18 8.27
N VAL A 555 23.87 -11.14 8.15
CA VAL A 555 23.19 -11.75 9.31
C VAL A 555 24.21 -12.34 10.29
N GLY A 556 25.20 -13.08 9.78
CA GLY A 556 26.31 -13.60 10.59
C GLY A 556 27.20 -12.52 11.22
N GLY A 557 27.31 -11.35 10.59
CA GLY A 557 27.94 -10.14 11.12
C GLY A 557 27.19 -9.58 12.32
N LEU A 558 25.89 -9.32 12.14
CA LEU A 558 24.99 -8.79 13.18
C LEU A 558 24.90 -9.73 14.39
N HIS A 559 24.68 -11.04 14.16
CA HIS A 559 24.72 -12.04 15.23
C HIS A 559 26.06 -12.05 15.96
N GLY A 560 27.17 -11.92 15.24
CA GLY A 560 28.52 -11.82 15.82
C GLY A 560 28.74 -10.57 16.68
N MET A 561 27.95 -9.52 16.48
CA MET A 561 27.93 -8.30 17.29
C MET A 561 26.95 -8.39 18.47
N GLY A 562 26.18 -9.48 18.59
CA GLY A 562 25.17 -9.65 19.63
C GLY A 562 23.81 -9.04 19.29
N LEU A 563 23.55 -8.75 18.00
CA LEU A 563 22.31 -8.17 17.51
C LEU A 563 21.48 -9.20 16.76
N GLN A 564 20.22 -9.38 17.14
CA GLN A 564 19.21 -10.09 16.35
C GLN A 564 18.88 -9.28 15.08
N VAL A 565 18.37 -9.97 14.06
CA VAL A 565 17.97 -9.37 12.78
C VAL A 565 16.47 -9.52 12.59
N VAL A 566 15.78 -8.41 12.44
CA VAL A 566 14.38 -8.34 11.99
C VAL A 566 14.36 -7.84 10.55
N LEU A 567 13.53 -8.44 9.71
CA LEU A 567 13.28 -7.93 8.36
C LEU A 567 11.95 -7.21 8.29
N ASP A 568 11.95 -6.08 7.59
CA ASP A 568 10.74 -5.49 7.05
C ASP A 568 10.18 -6.34 5.92
N GLN A 569 8.90 -6.68 5.98
CA GLN A 569 8.20 -7.50 4.99
C GLN A 569 6.94 -6.78 4.53
N VAL A 570 6.79 -6.69 3.21
CA VAL A 570 5.77 -5.84 2.57
C VAL A 570 4.87 -6.73 1.72
N PHE A 571 4.10 -7.62 2.35
CA PHE A 571 3.19 -8.51 1.62
C PHE A 571 1.87 -7.85 1.22
N ASN A 572 1.62 -6.61 1.66
CA ASN A 572 0.35 -5.93 1.46
C ASN A 572 0.15 -5.39 0.03
N HIS A 573 1.21 -5.26 -0.78
CA HIS A 573 1.14 -4.88 -2.18
C HIS A 573 2.31 -5.41 -3.02
N THR A 574 2.23 -5.25 -4.34
CA THR A 574 3.37 -5.35 -5.28
C THR A 574 3.59 -4.03 -6.02
N ALA A 575 4.79 -3.83 -6.56
CA ALA A 575 5.13 -2.62 -7.31
C ALA A 575 4.27 -2.43 -8.59
N GLN A 576 3.94 -3.54 -9.27
CA GLN A 576 3.07 -3.55 -10.46
C GLN A 576 2.17 -4.79 -10.47
N SER A 577 1.09 -4.73 -11.28
CA SER A 577 0.08 -5.77 -11.50
C SER A 577 -0.26 -5.82 -13.01
N GLY A 578 -1.23 -6.63 -13.40
CA GLY A 578 -1.63 -6.85 -14.79
C GLY A 578 -0.46 -7.29 -15.66
N GLN A 579 -0.40 -6.75 -16.87
CA GLN A 579 0.68 -6.96 -17.84
C GLN A 579 1.84 -5.97 -17.69
N GLY A 580 2.00 -5.33 -16.52
CA GLY A 580 3.13 -4.45 -16.24
C GLY A 580 4.48 -5.17 -16.33
N GLU A 581 5.54 -4.46 -16.74
CA GLU A 581 6.88 -5.04 -16.95
C GLU A 581 7.43 -5.72 -15.68
N LYS A 582 7.14 -5.14 -14.50
CA LYS A 582 7.56 -5.66 -13.19
C LYS A 582 6.43 -6.38 -12.45
N SER A 583 5.39 -6.81 -13.16
CA SER A 583 4.34 -7.67 -12.64
C SER A 583 4.77 -9.13 -12.75
N VAL A 584 4.80 -9.85 -11.63
CA VAL A 584 5.10 -11.30 -11.59
C VAL A 584 3.81 -12.08 -11.37
N LEU A 585 3.19 -11.87 -10.21
CA LEU A 585 2.05 -12.65 -9.75
C LEU A 585 0.86 -12.61 -10.72
N ASP A 586 0.52 -11.42 -11.21
CA ASP A 586 -0.66 -11.21 -12.05
C ASP A 586 -0.43 -11.60 -13.51
N ARG A 587 0.83 -11.80 -13.93
CA ARG A 587 1.15 -12.41 -15.23
C ARG A 587 1.09 -13.94 -15.20
N VAL A 588 1.16 -14.55 -14.00
CA VAL A 588 1.06 -16.00 -13.80
C VAL A 588 -0.40 -16.42 -13.56
N VAL A 589 -1.11 -15.74 -12.65
CA VAL A 589 -2.53 -16.01 -12.35
C VAL A 589 -3.30 -14.68 -12.30
N PRO A 590 -3.69 -14.14 -13.47
CA PRO A 590 -4.38 -12.86 -13.56
C PRO A 590 -5.65 -12.79 -12.69
N GLY A 591 -5.77 -11.73 -11.90
CA GLY A 591 -6.93 -11.45 -11.04
C GLY A 591 -7.03 -12.30 -9.77
N TYR A 592 -5.99 -13.08 -9.42
CA TYR A 592 -5.98 -13.89 -8.20
C TYR A 592 -5.18 -13.26 -7.06
N TYR A 593 -3.93 -12.87 -7.28
CA TYR A 593 -3.07 -12.44 -6.16
C TYR A 593 -3.36 -11.01 -5.68
N HIS A 594 -4.05 -10.21 -6.49
CA HIS A 594 -4.38 -8.83 -6.20
C HIS A 594 -5.82 -8.71 -5.71
N ARG A 595 -6.03 -7.79 -4.78
CA ARG A 595 -7.38 -7.48 -4.30
C ARG A 595 -8.07 -6.59 -5.33
N LEU A 596 -9.26 -7.00 -5.72
CA LEU A 596 -10.06 -6.31 -6.74
C LEU A 596 -11.24 -5.60 -6.09
N ASN A 597 -11.57 -4.42 -6.59
CA ASN A 597 -12.78 -3.71 -6.25
C ASN A 597 -14.01 -4.37 -6.90
N ALA A 598 -15.21 -3.85 -6.63
CA ALA A 598 -16.47 -4.41 -7.14
C ALA A 598 -16.59 -4.41 -8.67
N ALA A 599 -15.80 -3.60 -9.39
CA ALA A 599 -15.75 -3.54 -10.85
C ALA A 599 -14.60 -4.39 -11.44
N GLY A 600 -13.74 -5.00 -10.62
CA GLY A 600 -12.59 -5.80 -11.08
C GLY A 600 -11.27 -5.02 -11.22
N GLY A 601 -11.22 -3.75 -10.83
CA GLY A 601 -9.99 -2.97 -10.80
C GLY A 601 -9.16 -3.29 -9.55
N VAL A 602 -7.82 -3.29 -9.66
CA VAL A 602 -6.93 -3.53 -8.52
C VAL A 602 -7.01 -2.38 -7.51
N GLU A 603 -7.19 -2.72 -6.24
CA GLU A 603 -7.21 -1.76 -5.13
C GLU A 603 -5.81 -1.19 -4.87
N THR A 604 -5.73 0.09 -4.49
CA THR A 604 -4.44 0.81 -4.36
C THR A 604 -4.28 1.63 -3.09
N SER A 605 -5.11 1.38 -2.07
CA SER A 605 -5.09 2.13 -0.81
C SER A 605 -3.72 2.09 -0.09
N THR A 606 -2.91 1.06 -0.33
CA THR A 606 -1.59 0.90 0.32
C THR A 606 -0.51 1.84 -0.21
N CYS A 607 -0.73 2.41 -1.41
CA CYS A 607 0.16 3.20 -2.28
C CYS A 607 0.31 2.55 -3.68
N CYS A 608 0.29 1.22 -3.74
CA CYS A 608 0.63 0.40 -4.90
C CYS A 608 -0.44 -0.68 -5.13
N GLN A 609 -0.11 -1.80 -5.78
CA GLN A 609 -1.09 -2.81 -6.19
C GLN A 609 -1.41 -3.77 -5.04
N ASN A 610 -2.53 -3.57 -4.32
CA ASN A 610 -2.85 -4.33 -3.10
C ASN A 610 -2.90 -5.85 -3.35
N VAL A 611 -2.25 -6.62 -2.49
CA VAL A 611 -2.24 -8.10 -2.51
C VAL A 611 -3.35 -8.65 -1.62
N ALA A 612 -4.05 -9.66 -2.12
CA ALA A 612 -5.14 -10.35 -1.42
C ALA A 612 -4.65 -11.58 -0.64
N THR A 613 -3.97 -11.38 0.49
CA THR A 613 -3.47 -12.50 1.33
C THR A 613 -4.58 -13.34 1.97
N GLU A 614 -5.84 -12.91 1.91
CA GLU A 614 -7.02 -13.69 2.24
C GLU A 614 -7.25 -14.86 1.27
N HIS A 615 -6.68 -14.83 0.06
CA HIS A 615 -6.69 -15.97 -0.85
C HIS A 615 -5.64 -17.01 -0.43
N ALA A 616 -6.00 -18.29 -0.52
CA ALA A 616 -5.23 -19.35 0.12
C ALA A 616 -3.78 -19.48 -0.37
N VAL A 617 -3.54 -19.33 -1.67
CA VAL A 617 -2.19 -19.44 -2.27
C VAL A 617 -1.38 -18.15 -2.10
N ALA A 618 -2.04 -17.00 -1.99
CA ALA A 618 -1.40 -15.75 -1.58
C ALA A 618 -0.95 -15.81 -0.10
N GLN A 619 -1.78 -16.35 0.80
CA GLN A 619 -1.37 -16.66 2.18
C GLN A 619 -0.19 -17.64 2.20
N LYS A 620 -0.24 -18.70 1.39
CA LYS A 620 0.85 -19.68 1.28
C LYS A 620 2.16 -19.02 0.87
N LEU A 621 2.15 -18.13 -0.12
CA LEU A 621 3.33 -17.36 -0.55
C LEU A 621 3.93 -16.55 0.62
N MET A 622 3.08 -15.85 1.37
CA MET A 622 3.51 -15.10 2.55
C MET A 622 4.14 -16.01 3.62
N VAL A 623 3.46 -17.11 3.97
CA VAL A 623 3.93 -18.05 5.00
C VAL A 623 5.24 -18.74 4.58
N ASP A 624 5.31 -19.26 3.35
CA ASP A 624 6.47 -19.96 2.82
C ASP A 624 7.69 -19.03 2.70
N SER A 625 7.48 -17.77 2.31
CA SER A 625 8.53 -16.75 2.27
C SER A 625 9.08 -16.47 3.68
N VAL A 626 8.21 -16.22 4.67
CA VAL A 626 8.61 -15.98 6.06
C VAL A 626 9.36 -17.17 6.65
N VAL A 627 8.90 -18.40 6.40
CA VAL A 627 9.58 -19.62 6.83
C VAL A 627 10.97 -19.74 6.18
N THR A 628 11.10 -19.38 4.91
CA THR A 628 12.38 -19.40 4.19
C THR A 628 13.36 -18.38 4.80
N TRP A 629 12.94 -17.15 5.06
CA TRP A 629 13.77 -16.15 5.73
C TRP A 629 14.21 -16.60 7.14
N ALA A 630 13.30 -17.18 7.93
CA ALA A 630 13.61 -17.67 9.26
C ALA A 630 14.59 -18.86 9.22
N ARG A 631 14.30 -19.90 8.43
CA ARG A 631 15.08 -21.14 8.35
C ARG A 631 16.42 -20.93 7.64
N ASP A 632 16.37 -20.39 6.42
CA ASP A 632 17.49 -20.43 5.48
C ASP A 632 18.38 -19.20 5.57
N TYR A 633 17.91 -18.10 6.18
CA TYR A 633 18.70 -16.91 6.44
C TYR A 633 18.99 -16.67 7.92
N LYS A 634 18.31 -17.39 8.84
CA LYS A 634 18.41 -17.25 10.31
C LYS A 634 17.98 -15.87 10.81
N VAL A 635 16.94 -15.32 10.20
CA VAL A 635 16.27 -14.10 10.67
C VAL A 635 15.55 -14.38 12.00
N ASP A 636 15.54 -13.39 12.90
CA ASP A 636 15.07 -13.51 14.28
C ASP A 636 13.69 -12.86 14.53
N GLY A 637 13.11 -12.20 13.52
CA GLY A 637 11.80 -11.59 13.59
C GLY A 637 11.40 -10.87 12.31
N PHE A 638 10.15 -10.41 12.28
CA PHE A 638 9.55 -9.77 11.11
C PHE A 638 8.71 -8.58 11.54
N ARG A 639 8.90 -7.44 10.85
CA ARG A 639 7.97 -6.30 10.86
C ARG A 639 7.11 -6.39 9.61
N PHE A 640 5.79 -6.40 9.77
CA PHE A 640 4.83 -6.40 8.67
C PHE A 640 4.39 -4.98 8.39
N ASP A 641 4.76 -4.49 7.21
CA ASP A 641 4.29 -3.23 6.64
C ASP A 641 2.78 -3.29 6.42
N LEU A 642 2.07 -2.21 6.77
CA LEU A 642 0.61 -2.09 6.69
C LEU A 642 -0.13 -3.38 7.08
N MET A 643 0.25 -3.98 8.23
CA MET A 643 -0.27 -5.26 8.71
C MET A 643 -1.80 -5.32 8.79
N GLY A 644 -2.49 -4.18 8.95
CA GLY A 644 -3.95 -4.07 8.89
C GLY A 644 -4.59 -4.48 7.56
N HIS A 645 -3.82 -4.56 6.47
CA HIS A 645 -4.23 -5.09 5.15
C HIS A 645 -4.16 -6.61 5.04
N HIS A 646 -3.74 -7.29 6.11
CA HIS A 646 -3.79 -8.74 6.26
C HIS A 646 -4.85 -9.14 7.28
N SER A 647 -5.41 -10.34 7.13
CA SER A 647 -6.30 -10.88 8.15
C SER A 647 -5.51 -11.32 9.39
N LYS A 648 -6.15 -11.27 10.55
CA LYS A 648 -5.63 -11.88 11.77
C LYS A 648 -5.33 -13.37 11.56
N ALA A 649 -6.15 -14.06 10.77
CA ALA A 649 -5.93 -15.46 10.43
C ALA A 649 -4.61 -15.67 9.66
N ASN A 650 -4.28 -14.78 8.70
CA ASN A 650 -3.00 -14.81 8.00
C ASN A 650 -1.82 -14.70 8.97
N MET A 651 -1.89 -13.77 9.92
CA MET A 651 -0.83 -13.57 10.92
C MET A 651 -0.67 -14.76 11.86
N LEU A 652 -1.78 -15.40 12.25
CA LEU A 652 -1.76 -16.63 13.04
C LEU A 652 -1.22 -17.84 12.25
N ALA A 653 -1.45 -17.90 10.94
CA ALA A 653 -0.87 -18.92 10.07
C ALA A 653 0.67 -18.78 10.00
N VAL A 654 1.17 -17.56 9.87
CA VAL A 654 2.62 -17.26 9.95
C VAL A 654 3.19 -17.70 11.30
N ARG A 655 2.53 -17.32 12.41
CA ARG A 655 2.96 -17.70 13.77
C ARG A 655 3.03 -19.23 13.92
N ALA A 656 2.00 -19.93 13.49
CA ALA A 656 1.93 -21.39 13.57
C ALA A 656 3.05 -22.06 12.76
N ALA A 657 3.28 -21.62 11.51
CA ALA A 657 4.34 -22.18 10.67
C ALA A 657 5.75 -21.95 11.24
N LEU A 658 6.00 -20.78 11.82
CA LEU A 658 7.25 -20.50 12.52
C LEU A 658 7.41 -21.39 13.75
N ASP A 659 6.36 -21.66 14.53
CA ASP A 659 6.43 -22.51 15.73
C ASP A 659 6.81 -23.97 15.43
N GLU A 660 6.68 -24.42 14.18
CA GLU A 660 7.14 -25.74 13.75
C GLU A 660 8.67 -25.82 13.56
N LEU A 661 9.35 -24.69 13.41
CA LEU A 661 10.80 -24.65 13.21
C LEU A 661 11.54 -24.89 14.52
N THR A 662 12.40 -25.91 14.52
CA THR A 662 13.17 -26.29 15.72
C THR A 662 14.67 -26.30 15.46
N VAL A 663 15.46 -25.97 16.48
CA VAL A 663 16.94 -25.95 16.37
C VAL A 663 17.49 -27.30 15.87
N LYS A 664 16.83 -28.40 16.23
CA LYS A 664 17.26 -29.75 15.85
C LYS A 664 17.03 -30.05 14.36
N LYS A 665 15.89 -29.63 13.79
CA LYS A 665 15.48 -29.95 12.41
C LYS A 665 15.94 -28.86 11.45
N ASP A 666 15.75 -27.60 11.83
CA ASP A 666 15.82 -26.43 10.94
C ASP A 666 16.98 -25.50 11.30
N GLY A 667 17.62 -25.70 12.46
CA GLY A 667 18.78 -24.90 12.91
C GLY A 667 18.42 -23.58 13.60
N VAL A 668 17.12 -23.26 13.71
CA VAL A 668 16.57 -22.06 14.36
C VAL A 668 15.46 -22.43 15.34
N ASP A 669 15.26 -21.61 16.39
CA ASP A 669 14.14 -21.76 17.32
C ASP A 669 13.00 -20.84 16.88
N GLY A 670 12.09 -21.36 16.06
CA GLY A 670 11.04 -20.57 15.45
C GLY A 670 10.06 -19.97 16.45
N SER A 671 9.86 -20.63 17.60
CA SER A 671 9.05 -20.12 18.71
C SER A 671 9.63 -18.86 19.38
N LYS A 672 10.83 -18.42 18.97
CA LYS A 672 11.49 -17.19 19.46
C LYS A 672 11.51 -16.07 18.41
N VAL A 673 11.10 -16.37 17.19
CA VAL A 673 10.93 -15.38 16.13
C VAL A 673 9.84 -14.41 16.56
N TYR A 674 10.14 -13.12 16.59
CA TYR A 674 9.20 -12.09 17.04
C TYR A 674 8.47 -11.45 15.87
N LEU A 675 7.16 -11.23 15.99
CA LEU A 675 6.32 -10.65 14.95
C LEU A 675 5.73 -9.34 15.46
N TYR A 676 5.81 -8.30 14.65
CA TYR A 676 5.09 -7.06 14.90
C TYR A 676 4.78 -6.35 13.57
N GLY A 677 3.98 -5.30 13.60
CA GLY A 677 3.67 -4.56 12.38
C GLY A 677 2.79 -3.35 12.59
N GLU A 678 2.35 -2.81 11.46
CA GLU A 678 1.50 -1.64 11.37
C GLU A 678 0.02 -2.00 11.35
N GLY A 679 -0.56 -2.14 12.54
CA GLY A 679 -1.97 -2.50 12.71
C GLY A 679 -2.96 -1.35 12.46
N TRP A 680 -2.73 -0.52 11.44
CA TRP A 680 -3.56 0.62 11.07
C TRP A 680 -4.89 0.18 10.43
N ASN A 681 -5.97 0.94 10.64
CA ASN A 681 -7.30 0.63 10.11
C ASN A 681 -7.71 1.67 9.04
N PHE A 682 -7.56 1.32 7.76
CA PHE A 682 -7.93 2.18 6.62
C PHE A 682 -8.03 1.35 5.32
N GLY A 683 -8.46 2.00 4.24
CA GLY A 683 -8.60 1.37 2.92
C GLY A 683 -9.88 0.54 2.76
N GLU A 684 -9.90 -0.29 1.74
CA GLU A 684 -10.95 -1.23 1.38
C GLU A 684 -11.22 -2.32 2.43
N VAL A 685 -10.21 -2.64 3.24
CA VAL A 685 -10.29 -3.66 4.30
C VAL A 685 -10.85 -3.12 5.62
N ALA A 686 -10.99 -1.79 5.75
CA ALA A 686 -11.26 -1.11 7.01
C ALA A 686 -12.51 -1.64 7.72
N ASP A 687 -12.49 -1.57 9.05
CA ASP A 687 -13.58 -2.01 9.93
C ASP A 687 -14.01 -3.46 9.67
N ASN A 688 -13.05 -4.30 9.27
CA ASN A 688 -13.24 -5.70 8.92
C ASN A 688 -14.18 -5.94 7.73
N ALA A 689 -14.23 -5.01 6.76
CA ALA A 689 -15.14 -5.07 5.62
C ALA A 689 -15.00 -6.38 4.80
N LEU A 690 -13.77 -6.90 4.69
CA LEU A 690 -13.48 -8.15 3.95
C LEU A 690 -13.17 -9.34 4.87
N PHE A 691 -12.54 -9.10 6.01
CA PHE A 691 -12.11 -10.12 6.97
C PHE A 691 -11.77 -9.48 8.33
N GLU A 692 -11.64 -10.27 9.41
CA GLU A 692 -11.09 -9.77 10.68
C GLU A 692 -9.62 -9.35 10.47
N GLN A 693 -9.35 -8.05 10.46
CA GLN A 693 -8.03 -7.47 10.19
C GLN A 693 -7.03 -7.71 11.32
N ALA A 694 -5.74 -7.74 10.99
CA ALA A 694 -4.65 -7.74 11.96
C ALA A 694 -4.34 -6.31 12.46
N THR A 695 -5.33 -5.64 13.05
CA THR A 695 -5.24 -4.25 13.54
C THR A 695 -4.98 -4.16 15.04
N GLN A 696 -4.59 -2.98 15.49
CA GLN A 696 -4.48 -2.62 16.90
C GLN A 696 -5.80 -2.94 17.64
N GLY A 697 -5.69 -3.61 18.79
CA GLY A 697 -6.83 -4.01 19.61
C GLY A 697 -7.47 -5.35 19.21
N GLN A 698 -7.27 -5.83 17.98
CA GLN A 698 -7.80 -7.14 17.52
C GLN A 698 -6.79 -8.29 17.72
N LEU A 699 -5.51 -7.99 17.94
CA LEU A 699 -4.41 -8.95 18.10
C LEU A 699 -4.13 -9.40 19.55
N GLY A 700 -5.04 -9.11 20.48
CA GLY A 700 -4.85 -9.48 21.89
C GLY A 700 -4.66 -10.98 22.13
N ASN A 701 -3.72 -11.33 23.01
CA ASN A 701 -3.23 -12.67 23.35
C ASN A 701 -2.59 -13.44 22.19
N THR A 702 -2.20 -12.78 21.09
CA THR A 702 -1.52 -13.44 19.97
C THR A 702 0.01 -13.41 20.11
N GLY A 703 0.54 -12.48 20.93
CA GLY A 703 1.97 -12.21 21.02
C GLY A 703 2.55 -11.52 19.79
N ILE A 704 1.69 -10.93 18.94
CA ILE A 704 2.06 -10.15 17.76
C ILE A 704 1.95 -8.66 18.12
N GLY A 705 3.05 -7.92 17.95
CA GLY A 705 3.12 -6.51 18.32
C GLY A 705 2.52 -5.55 17.29
N THR A 706 2.01 -4.41 17.74
CA THR A 706 1.67 -3.27 16.87
C THR A 706 2.36 -1.99 17.33
N PHE A 707 2.75 -1.14 16.37
CA PHE A 707 3.26 0.19 16.68
C PHE A 707 2.25 1.03 17.47
N ASN A 708 2.73 1.81 18.45
CA ASN A 708 1.90 2.66 19.30
C ASN A 708 2.06 4.14 18.95
N ASP A 709 1.21 4.59 18.04
CA ASP A 709 0.92 5.97 17.67
C ASP A 709 0.42 6.84 18.84
N ARG A 710 -0.25 6.29 19.86
CA ARG A 710 -0.77 7.07 21.00
C ARG A 710 0.38 7.75 21.77
N LEU A 711 1.41 6.99 22.11
CA LEU A 711 2.59 7.53 22.79
C LEU A 711 3.39 8.45 21.87
N ARG A 712 3.60 8.06 20.61
CA ARG A 712 4.29 8.88 19.61
C ARG A 712 3.69 10.28 19.52
N ASP A 713 2.39 10.37 19.26
CA ASP A 713 1.69 11.63 19.05
C ASP A 713 1.60 12.46 20.33
N ALA A 714 1.43 11.82 21.50
CA ALA A 714 1.45 12.53 22.78
C ALA A 714 2.84 13.10 23.13
N VAL A 715 3.93 12.48 22.66
CA VAL A 715 5.28 13.02 22.84
C VAL A 715 5.57 14.13 21.83
N HIS A 716 5.21 13.95 20.57
CA HIS A 716 5.47 14.93 19.51
C HIS A 716 4.56 16.16 19.60
N GLY A 717 3.29 15.92 19.88
CA GLY A 717 2.19 16.85 19.63
C GLY A 717 1.71 16.77 18.18
N GLY A 718 0.41 16.74 17.96
CA GLY A 718 -0.17 16.61 16.61
C GLY A 718 -0.14 15.17 16.09
N SER A 719 -0.28 15.02 14.78
CA SER A 719 -0.31 13.74 14.08
C SER A 719 0.34 13.87 12.70
N PRO A 720 1.15 12.91 12.24
CA PRO A 720 1.80 12.96 10.93
C PRO A 720 0.82 12.96 9.75
N VAL A 721 -0.42 12.50 9.95
CA VAL A 721 -1.47 12.49 8.91
C VAL A 721 -2.38 13.73 8.93
N ASP A 722 -2.12 14.68 9.84
CA ASP A 722 -2.78 15.98 9.91
C ASP A 722 -1.75 17.08 9.71
N SER A 723 -1.61 17.55 8.46
CA SER A 723 -0.69 18.64 8.12
C SER A 723 -1.01 19.94 8.85
N GLY A 724 -2.28 20.14 9.25
CA GLY A 724 -2.70 21.25 10.10
C GLY A 724 -2.00 21.21 11.45
N SER A 725 -1.55 20.06 11.92
CA SER A 725 -0.92 19.86 13.23
C SER A 725 0.61 20.01 13.27
N THR A 726 1.24 20.38 12.15
CA THR A 726 2.70 20.47 11.99
C THR A 726 3.41 21.18 13.15
N PHE A 727 2.92 22.36 13.57
CA PHE A 727 3.50 23.15 14.66
C PHE A 727 2.87 22.91 16.04
N ARG A 728 1.92 21.97 16.15
CA ARG A 728 1.32 21.60 17.43
C ARG A 728 2.38 20.95 18.32
N GLN A 729 2.55 21.47 19.52
CA GLN A 729 3.47 20.94 20.51
C GLN A 729 2.84 19.79 21.30
N GLY A 730 3.68 18.95 21.89
CA GLY A 730 3.29 17.91 22.83
C GLY A 730 4.25 17.79 24.00
N PHE A 731 4.20 16.67 24.71
CA PHE A 731 4.96 16.46 25.95
C PHE A 731 6.47 16.66 25.76
N GLY A 732 7.04 16.14 24.67
CA GLY A 732 8.46 16.20 24.33
C GLY A 732 8.86 17.45 23.54
N THR A 733 7.94 18.35 23.23
CA THR A 733 8.20 19.53 22.39
C THR A 733 7.72 20.85 22.99
N GLY A 734 7.39 20.88 24.29
CA GLY A 734 7.22 22.12 25.06
C GLY A 734 5.79 22.63 25.23
N LEU A 735 4.77 21.81 24.95
CA LEU A 735 3.36 22.22 25.05
C LEU A 735 3.04 22.81 26.43
N GLY A 736 2.56 24.06 26.47
CA GLY A 736 2.19 24.78 27.70
C GLY A 736 3.37 25.22 28.58
N THR A 737 4.52 24.55 28.55
CA THR A 737 5.69 24.87 29.39
C THR A 737 6.73 25.76 28.70
N ASP A 738 6.90 25.63 27.40
CA ASP A 738 7.82 26.42 26.56
C ASP A 738 7.18 26.69 25.19
N PRO A 739 6.19 27.61 25.12
CA PRO A 739 5.37 27.80 23.92
C PRO A 739 6.17 28.29 22.73
N ASN A 740 5.97 27.67 21.56
CA ASN A 740 6.65 28.06 20.31
C ASN A 740 6.08 29.33 19.65
N GLY A 741 4.93 29.83 20.13
CA GLY A 741 4.26 31.03 19.64
C GLY A 741 3.22 30.78 18.54
N ASP A 742 3.04 29.52 18.12
CA ASP A 742 2.02 29.16 17.13
C ASP A 742 0.61 29.12 17.76
N PRO A 743 -0.39 29.79 17.15
CA PRO A 743 -1.76 29.84 17.67
C PRO A 743 -2.45 28.48 17.75
N ILE A 744 -1.96 27.44 17.06
CA ILE A 744 -2.55 26.09 17.11
C ILE A 744 -2.54 25.49 18.51
N ASN A 745 -1.61 25.92 19.37
CA ASN A 745 -1.50 25.44 20.75
C ASN A 745 -2.54 26.12 21.68
N GLY A 746 -3.34 27.05 21.17
CA GLY A 746 -4.35 27.77 21.93
C GLY A 746 -3.78 28.72 22.97
N THR A 747 -4.62 29.10 23.92
CA THR A 747 -4.20 29.87 25.11
C THR A 747 -3.32 29.03 26.03
N THR A 748 -2.55 29.66 26.92
CA THR A 748 -1.72 28.93 27.91
C THR A 748 -2.54 27.97 28.77
N GLU A 749 -3.79 28.31 29.11
CA GLU A 749 -4.67 27.45 29.90
C GLU A 749 -5.10 26.21 29.11
N GLU A 750 -5.47 26.38 27.84
CA GLU A 750 -5.81 25.28 26.93
C GLU A 750 -4.60 24.38 26.66
N ALA A 751 -3.42 24.97 26.44
CA ALA A 751 -2.18 24.23 26.23
C ALA A 751 -1.77 23.40 27.45
N LEU A 752 -1.92 23.94 28.67
CA LEU A 752 -1.64 23.18 29.90
C LEU A 752 -2.66 22.07 30.14
N ALA A 753 -3.94 22.30 29.80
CA ALA A 753 -4.95 21.26 29.85
C ALA A 753 -4.67 20.14 28.83
N ASP A 754 -4.22 20.50 27.62
CA ASP A 754 -3.84 19.53 26.60
C ASP A 754 -2.56 18.76 26.98
N LEU A 755 -1.54 19.43 27.50
CA LEU A 755 -0.35 18.77 28.07
C LEU A 755 -0.75 17.74 29.13
N ALA A 756 -1.71 18.07 30.00
CA ALA A 756 -2.16 17.16 31.04
C ALA A 756 -2.83 15.90 30.45
N ARG A 757 -3.64 16.04 29.38
CA ARG A 757 -4.21 14.91 28.65
C ARG A 757 -3.15 14.08 27.94
N GLN A 758 -2.23 14.70 27.21
CA GLN A 758 -1.14 14.01 26.53
C GLN A 758 -0.22 13.28 27.53
N THR A 759 -0.02 13.86 28.72
CA THR A 759 0.73 13.19 29.79
C THR A 759 0.05 11.89 30.25
N ASP A 760 -1.28 11.80 30.24
CA ASP A 760 -1.97 10.56 30.56
C ASP A 760 -1.74 9.48 29.49
N LEU A 761 -1.69 9.86 28.20
CA LEU A 761 -1.31 8.95 27.10
C LEU A 761 0.15 8.50 27.23
N VAL A 762 1.07 9.40 27.60
CA VAL A 762 2.48 9.04 27.88
C VAL A 762 2.58 8.06 29.05
N LYS A 763 1.85 8.29 30.16
CA LYS A 763 1.80 7.35 31.30
C LYS A 763 1.26 5.98 30.87
N LEU A 764 0.22 5.96 30.03
CA LEU A 764 -0.38 4.73 29.54
C LEU A 764 0.60 3.96 28.63
N GLY A 765 1.25 4.63 27.69
CA GLY A 765 2.28 4.02 26.84
C GLY A 765 3.48 3.49 27.64
N LEU A 766 3.93 4.23 28.66
CA LEU A 766 4.96 3.77 29.61
C LEU A 766 4.56 2.47 30.33
N ALA A 767 3.27 2.31 30.64
CA ALA A 767 2.69 1.14 31.30
C ALA A 767 2.30 0.00 30.34
N GLY A 768 2.72 0.06 29.07
CA GLY A 768 2.48 -1.00 28.09
C GLY A 768 1.24 -0.80 27.22
N ASN A 769 0.63 0.39 27.21
CA ASN A 769 -0.59 0.71 26.46
C ASN A 769 -1.75 -0.29 26.66
N LEU A 770 -1.84 -0.84 27.87
CA LEU A 770 -2.75 -1.93 28.20
C LEU A 770 -4.17 -1.43 28.39
N ARG A 771 -5.15 -2.14 27.83
CA ARG A 771 -6.57 -1.78 27.93
C ARG A 771 -7.09 -1.74 29.36
N ASP A 772 -6.65 -2.66 30.21
CA ASP A 772 -7.13 -2.82 31.59
C ASP A 772 -6.25 -2.15 32.65
N TYR A 773 -5.15 -1.50 32.27
CA TYR A 773 -4.29 -0.80 33.24
C TYR A 773 -4.99 0.44 33.78
N GLU A 774 -5.12 0.54 35.10
CA GLU A 774 -5.73 1.68 35.78
C GLU A 774 -4.68 2.73 36.14
N LEU A 775 -4.93 3.99 35.76
CA LEU A 775 -4.11 5.14 36.17
C LEU A 775 -4.98 6.30 36.66
N THR A 776 -4.40 7.12 37.54
CA THR A 776 -4.98 8.42 37.89
C THR A 776 -4.72 9.41 36.77
N THR A 777 -5.79 9.86 36.12
CA THR A 777 -5.77 10.83 35.02
C THR A 777 -5.65 12.26 35.53
N ALA A 778 -5.39 13.21 34.63
CA ALA A 778 -5.21 14.62 34.90
C ALA A 778 -6.42 15.27 35.62
N ASP A 779 -7.63 14.75 35.38
CA ASP A 779 -8.86 15.18 36.06
C ASP A 779 -9.00 14.63 37.49
N GLY A 780 -8.03 13.82 37.96
CA GLY A 780 -7.99 13.22 39.29
C GLY A 780 -8.82 11.95 39.44
N SER A 781 -9.52 11.51 38.40
CA SER A 781 -10.23 10.23 38.39
C SER A 781 -9.29 9.06 38.07
N VAL A 782 -9.68 7.85 38.45
CA VAL A 782 -9.00 6.63 38.02
C VAL A 782 -9.73 6.10 36.81
N LYS A 783 -8.99 5.88 35.71
CA LYS A 783 -9.51 5.32 34.46
C LYS A 783 -8.65 4.16 34.01
N LYS A 784 -9.27 3.19 33.36
CA LYS A 784 -8.59 2.14 32.58
C LYS A 784 -7.99 2.73 31.30
N GLY A 785 -6.97 2.09 30.75
CA GLY A 785 -6.38 2.44 29.45
C GLY A 785 -7.43 2.56 28.33
N SER A 786 -8.41 1.66 28.28
CA SER A 786 -9.49 1.67 27.29
C SER A 786 -10.51 2.80 27.47
N GLU A 787 -10.50 3.49 28.62
CA GLU A 787 -11.39 4.63 28.91
C GLU A 787 -10.74 5.97 28.58
N LEU A 788 -9.45 5.98 28.23
CA LEU A 788 -8.78 7.16 27.69
C LEU A 788 -9.07 7.26 26.20
N ASP A 789 -9.31 8.50 25.75
CA ASP A 789 -9.56 8.80 24.35
C ASP A 789 -8.25 9.09 23.61
N TYR A 790 -8.16 8.55 22.40
CA TYR A 790 -7.20 8.94 21.38
C TYR A 790 -7.97 9.09 20.07
N ASN A 791 -8.26 10.33 19.68
CA ASN A 791 -8.96 10.68 18.44
C ASN A 791 -10.28 9.93 18.24
N GLY A 792 -11.08 9.79 19.30
CA GLY A 792 -12.36 9.07 19.27
C GLY A 792 -12.26 7.56 19.46
N GLN A 793 -11.06 7.01 19.65
CA GLN A 793 -10.82 5.59 19.90
C GLN A 793 -10.28 5.33 21.31
N PRO A 794 -10.46 4.13 21.86
CA PRO A 794 -9.76 3.71 23.08
C PRO A 794 -8.24 3.80 22.91
N ALA A 795 -7.57 4.54 23.80
CA ALA A 795 -6.13 4.70 23.75
C ALA A 795 -5.38 3.40 24.11
N GLY A 796 -5.80 2.75 25.22
CA GLY A 796 -5.24 1.47 25.65
C GLY A 796 -5.95 0.32 24.97
N TYR A 797 -5.19 -0.48 24.22
CA TYR A 797 -5.75 -1.54 23.38
C TYR A 797 -5.08 -2.90 23.54
N ALA A 798 -3.86 -3.01 24.09
CA ALA A 798 -3.17 -4.30 24.22
C ALA A 798 -3.62 -5.08 25.46
N ASP A 799 -3.48 -6.41 25.40
CA ASP A 799 -3.66 -7.31 26.54
C ASP A 799 -2.33 -7.54 27.27
N GLU A 800 -1.22 -7.61 26.54
CA GLU A 800 0.14 -7.79 27.08
C GLU A 800 1.12 -6.74 26.52
N PRO A 801 2.16 -6.33 27.28
CA PRO A 801 3.06 -5.24 26.88
C PRO A 801 3.99 -5.58 25.71
N ASP A 802 4.19 -6.86 25.39
CA ASP A 802 4.90 -7.30 24.18
C ASP A 802 4.03 -7.27 22.92
N GLU A 803 2.75 -6.89 23.03
CA GLU A 803 1.90 -6.61 21.88
C GLU A 803 2.02 -5.15 21.42
N ILE A 804 2.91 -4.38 22.03
CA ILE A 804 3.10 -2.96 21.75
C ILE A 804 4.54 -2.68 21.35
N ILE A 805 4.73 -1.87 20.32
CA ILE A 805 6.02 -1.26 19.97
C ILE A 805 5.93 0.25 20.23
N ASN A 806 6.53 0.72 21.33
CA ASN A 806 6.64 2.15 21.57
C ASN A 806 7.77 2.74 20.73
N TYR A 807 7.52 3.92 20.16
CA TYR A 807 8.46 4.66 19.33
C TYR A 807 8.12 6.15 19.34
N VAL A 808 9.10 6.98 19.02
CA VAL A 808 8.99 8.45 18.82
C VAL A 808 9.82 8.90 17.61
N ASP A 809 10.26 7.95 16.79
CA ASP A 809 11.04 8.20 15.58
C ASP A 809 11.06 6.90 14.77
N ALA A 810 10.94 7.02 13.45
CA ALA A 810 10.99 5.92 12.49
C ALA A 810 11.50 6.45 11.14
N HIS A 811 11.63 5.57 10.15
CA HIS A 811 12.06 5.93 8.81
C HIS A 811 11.03 6.81 8.08
N ASP A 812 9.74 6.68 8.38
CA ASP A 812 8.67 7.52 7.86
C ASP A 812 8.54 8.81 8.67
N ASN A 813 7.94 9.84 8.07
CA ASN A 813 7.79 11.19 8.66
C ASN A 813 9.13 11.87 9.00
N GLU A 814 9.05 13.03 9.67
CA GLU A 814 10.20 13.77 10.15
C GLU A 814 10.93 13.03 11.27
N THR A 815 12.25 13.16 11.29
CA THR A 815 13.06 12.62 12.39
C THR A 815 12.76 13.32 13.71
N LEU A 816 13.08 12.68 14.85
CA LEU A 816 12.86 13.28 16.16
C LEU A 816 13.62 14.61 16.34
N TYR A 817 14.81 14.74 15.74
CA TYR A 817 15.54 16.00 15.76
C TYR A 817 14.83 17.08 14.93
N ASP A 818 14.34 16.75 13.73
CA ASP A 818 13.62 17.67 12.87
C ASP A 818 12.31 18.14 13.52
N LEU A 819 11.57 17.23 14.15
CA LEU A 819 10.39 17.58 14.96
C LEU A 819 10.74 18.56 16.07
N SER A 820 11.89 18.41 16.72
CA SER A 820 12.38 19.37 17.71
C SER A 820 12.65 20.74 17.09
N VAL A 821 13.16 20.79 15.85
CA VAL A 821 13.41 22.03 15.10
C VAL A 821 12.09 22.73 14.77
N LEU A 822 11.09 21.98 14.32
CA LEU A 822 9.77 22.51 13.97
C LEU A 822 8.98 23.00 15.20
N LYS A 823 8.98 22.22 16.28
CA LYS A 823 7.98 22.39 17.35
C LYS A 823 8.50 23.10 18.60
N LEU A 824 9.81 23.09 18.88
CA LEU A 824 10.37 23.88 19.99
C LEU A 824 10.49 25.36 19.59
N PRO A 825 10.47 26.30 20.55
CA PRO A 825 10.75 27.70 20.26
C PRO A 825 12.05 27.88 19.47
N VAL A 826 12.03 28.81 18.51
CA VAL A 826 13.21 29.12 17.67
C VAL A 826 14.44 29.48 18.52
N ALA A 827 14.22 30.10 19.68
CA ALA A 827 15.26 30.51 20.61
C ALA A 827 15.86 29.35 21.47
N THR A 828 15.28 28.15 21.44
CA THR A 828 15.75 27.00 22.24
C THR A 828 17.17 26.62 21.87
N SER A 829 18.04 26.53 22.89
CA SER A 829 19.46 26.25 22.71
C SER A 829 19.71 24.82 22.22
N MET A 830 20.85 24.57 21.55
CA MET A 830 21.19 23.21 21.15
C MET A 830 21.33 22.25 22.34
N ALA A 831 21.85 22.73 23.47
CA ALA A 831 21.95 21.91 24.67
C ALA A 831 20.57 21.47 25.18
N ASP A 832 19.56 22.35 25.09
CA ASP A 832 18.20 22.03 25.47
C ASP A 832 17.51 21.14 24.42
N ARG A 833 17.77 21.33 23.12
CA ARG A 833 17.29 20.43 22.05
C ARG A 833 17.81 19.00 22.24
N VAL A 834 19.08 18.83 22.60
CA VAL A 834 19.65 17.51 22.93
C VAL A 834 18.92 16.89 24.13
N ARG A 835 18.63 17.69 25.16
CA ARG A 835 17.89 17.21 26.35
C ARG A 835 16.45 16.84 26.02
N MET A 836 15.77 17.61 25.16
CA MET A 836 14.40 17.30 24.73
C MET A 836 14.35 16.04 23.87
N ASN A 837 15.29 15.87 22.92
CA ASN A 837 15.43 14.62 22.18
C ASN A 837 15.64 13.42 23.14
N THR A 838 16.55 13.56 24.11
CA THR A 838 16.79 12.54 25.14
C THR A 838 15.54 12.25 25.98
N LEU A 839 14.78 13.29 26.35
CA LEU A 839 13.53 13.15 27.12
C LEU A 839 12.48 12.39 26.31
N SER A 840 12.29 12.72 25.04
CA SER A 840 11.37 12.02 24.15
C SER A 840 11.77 10.55 24.00
N LEU A 841 13.04 10.24 23.72
CA LEU A 841 13.54 8.86 23.66
C LEU A 841 13.39 8.11 24.97
N ALA A 842 13.51 8.79 26.12
CA ALA A 842 13.35 8.16 27.44
C ALA A 842 11.93 7.62 27.65
N THR A 843 10.91 8.25 27.07
CA THR A 843 9.51 7.76 27.16
C THR A 843 9.33 6.38 26.54
N VAL A 844 10.10 6.09 25.48
CA VAL A 844 10.11 4.79 24.80
C VAL A 844 11.04 3.81 25.50
N THR A 845 12.26 4.25 25.79
CA THR A 845 13.36 3.40 26.29
C THR A 845 13.10 2.85 27.69
N LEU A 846 12.35 3.59 28.51
CA LEU A 846 12.04 3.20 29.89
C LEU A 846 10.61 2.62 30.03
N SER A 847 9.91 2.41 28.91
CA SER A 847 8.57 1.81 28.91
C SER A 847 8.62 0.31 29.21
N GLN A 848 7.45 -0.29 29.51
CA GLN A 848 7.32 -1.73 29.74
C GLN A 848 7.32 -2.59 28.46
N THR A 849 7.43 -1.96 27.29
CA THR A 849 7.29 -2.60 25.97
C THR A 849 8.66 -2.79 25.31
N PRO A 850 8.75 -3.59 24.23
CA PRO A 850 9.81 -3.40 23.24
C PRO A 850 9.97 -1.91 22.89
N SER A 851 11.22 -1.45 22.83
CA SER A 851 11.57 -0.08 22.43
C SER A 851 12.05 -0.08 20.98
N PHE A 852 11.64 0.93 20.23
CA PHE A 852 12.00 1.09 18.81
C PHE A 852 12.62 2.45 18.56
N TRP A 853 13.82 2.44 17.99
CA TRP A 853 14.62 3.62 17.68
C TRP A 853 14.95 3.64 16.20
N HIS A 854 14.71 4.77 15.55
CA HIS A 854 15.20 5.03 14.21
C HIS A 854 16.73 5.26 14.22
N ALA A 855 17.43 4.67 13.23
CA ALA A 855 18.87 4.78 13.15
C ALA A 855 19.34 6.24 13.05
N GLY A 856 20.28 6.59 13.91
CA GLY A 856 20.88 7.91 14.00
C GLY A 856 20.16 8.86 14.96
N THR A 857 19.04 8.47 15.58
CA THR A 857 18.36 9.29 16.58
C THR A 857 19.28 9.63 17.76
N GLU A 858 20.18 8.70 18.14
CA GLU A 858 21.22 8.90 19.15
C GLU A 858 22.33 9.89 18.74
N LEU A 859 22.39 10.21 17.45
CA LEU A 859 23.29 11.18 16.83
C LEU A 859 22.56 12.47 16.43
N LEU A 860 21.29 12.66 16.83
CA LEU A 860 20.45 13.77 16.38
C LEU A 860 20.30 13.80 14.85
N ARG A 861 20.09 12.62 14.23
CA ARG A 861 19.85 12.51 12.79
C ARG A 861 18.77 13.49 12.37
N SER A 862 19.07 14.24 11.32
CA SER A 862 18.14 15.10 10.59
C SER A 862 18.00 14.55 9.17
N LYS A 863 16.79 14.49 8.63
CA LYS A 863 16.49 14.43 7.19
C LYS A 863 16.15 15.82 6.67
N SER A 864 16.48 16.84 7.45
CA SER A 864 16.34 18.21 7.05
C SER A 864 14.90 18.54 6.70
N LEU A 865 14.04 18.34 7.71
CA LEU A 865 12.62 18.61 7.67
C LEU A 865 11.84 17.87 6.56
N ALA A 866 12.47 16.96 5.82
CA ALA A 866 11.76 16.10 4.88
C ALA A 866 10.84 15.17 5.68
N ALA A 867 9.55 15.49 5.68
CA ALA A 867 8.52 14.52 5.98
C ALA A 867 8.54 13.55 4.80
N GLY A 868 8.75 12.25 5.02
CA GLY A 868 8.59 11.23 3.97
C GLY A 868 7.18 11.15 3.35
N LEU A 869 6.32 12.14 3.62
CA LEU A 869 4.96 12.35 3.17
C LEU A 869 4.77 13.64 2.36
N SER A 870 5.83 14.38 1.96
CA SER A 870 5.64 15.60 1.15
C SER A 870 5.11 15.27 -0.25
N ALA A 871 3.78 15.29 -0.37
CA ALA A 871 2.98 15.69 -1.51
C ALA A 871 3.65 15.53 -2.89
N GLY A 872 3.71 14.29 -3.37
CA GLY A 872 4.14 14.00 -4.73
C GLY A 872 4.54 12.55 -4.86
N PHE A 873 3.55 11.66 -5.02
CA PHE A 873 3.80 10.45 -5.79
C PHE A 873 4.46 10.90 -7.10
N SER A 874 5.75 10.61 -7.30
CA SER A 874 6.26 10.61 -8.66
C SER A 874 5.36 9.64 -9.45
N ARG A 875 5.19 9.87 -10.75
CA ARG A 875 4.51 8.90 -11.63
C ARG A 875 5.13 7.49 -11.58
N SER A 876 6.26 7.30 -10.89
CA SER A 876 7.00 6.06 -10.70
C SER A 876 6.79 5.35 -9.34
N GLY A 877 5.98 5.89 -8.40
CA GLY A 877 5.68 5.23 -7.12
C GLY A 877 6.82 5.25 -6.08
N ARG A 878 7.86 6.07 -6.30
CA ARG A 878 9.09 6.04 -5.50
C ARG A 878 8.94 6.80 -4.17
N ILE A 879 9.28 6.17 -3.04
CA ILE A 879 9.42 6.86 -1.75
C ILE A 879 10.89 7.21 -1.53
N THR A 880 11.24 8.49 -1.74
CA THR A 880 12.62 8.97 -1.59
C THR A 880 12.83 9.75 -0.31
N GLY A 881 13.43 9.12 0.69
CA GLY A 881 13.99 9.81 1.87
C GLY A 881 15.50 9.99 1.73
N HIS A 882 15.96 10.92 0.90
CA HIS A 882 17.37 11.09 0.62
C HIS A 882 18.11 11.91 1.69
N PHE A 883 19.13 11.27 2.28
CA PHE A 883 20.24 11.85 3.03
C PHE A 883 19.95 12.45 4.40
N SER A 884 20.97 12.34 5.25
CA SER A 884 20.91 12.65 6.66
C SER A 884 22.14 13.43 7.07
N SER A 885 21.96 14.62 7.65
CA SER A 885 23.06 15.51 8.02
C SER A 885 23.06 15.90 9.48
N LEU A 886 24.24 16.33 9.96
CA LEU A 886 24.40 17.21 11.12
C LEU A 886 24.53 18.66 10.61
N SER A 887 23.48 19.25 10.05
CA SER A 887 23.48 20.67 9.67
C SER A 887 22.07 21.26 9.75
N ALA A 888 21.71 21.73 10.94
CA ALA A 888 20.63 22.71 11.08
C ALA A 888 21.15 24.09 10.68
N ALA A 889 20.70 24.61 9.54
CA ALA A 889 20.86 26.01 9.25
C ALA A 889 19.69 26.82 9.83
N ARG A 890 20.06 27.93 10.46
CA ARG A 890 19.13 28.86 11.10
C ARG A 890 18.43 29.74 10.06
N GLY A 891 17.11 29.64 9.97
CA GLY A 891 16.19 30.80 9.88
C GLY A 891 15.29 30.95 8.64
N SER A 892 13.97 30.91 8.85
CA SER A 892 12.92 31.85 8.41
C SER A 892 11.54 31.40 8.99
N PRO A 893 10.59 32.30 9.35
CA PRO A 893 9.34 31.96 10.04
C PRO A 893 8.10 31.86 9.12
N GLU A 894 8.23 31.37 7.89
CA GLU A 894 7.07 31.10 7.02
C GLU A 894 6.92 29.59 6.77
N PRO A 895 5.67 29.08 6.62
CA PRO A 895 5.40 27.67 6.43
C PRO A 895 5.92 27.23 5.06
N ASN A 896 7.13 26.66 5.03
CA ASN A 896 7.62 25.93 3.87
C ASN A 896 6.96 24.55 3.87
N VAL A 897 5.98 24.38 2.99
CA VAL A 897 5.40 23.07 2.63
C VAL A 897 6.34 22.31 1.70
N ASP A 898 7.41 22.94 1.22
CA ASP A 898 8.44 22.32 0.37
C ASP A 898 9.87 22.65 0.87
N SER A 899 10.66 21.60 1.14
CA SER A 899 12.14 21.52 1.10
C SER A 899 13.05 22.17 2.19
N CYS A 900 14.14 21.46 2.58
CA CYS A 900 15.56 21.89 2.86
C CYS A 900 16.24 21.26 4.10
N PRO A 901 17.60 21.03 4.21
CA PRO A 901 18.70 20.72 3.26
C PRO A 901 19.35 19.30 3.24
N VAL A 902 19.94 18.90 2.11
CA VAL A 902 20.80 17.71 1.95
C VAL A 902 22.20 17.90 2.56
N GLN A 903 22.66 16.96 3.39
CA GLN A 903 24.09 16.71 3.68
C GLN A 903 24.24 15.25 4.20
N SER A 904 25.42 14.67 4.03
CA SER A 904 25.72 13.26 4.32
C SER A 904 26.03 12.98 5.80
N ILE A 905 25.74 11.74 6.26
CA ILE A 905 26.22 11.26 7.55
C ILE A 905 27.75 11.21 7.44
N ARG A 906 28.43 12.05 8.22
CA ARG A 906 29.83 11.81 8.58
C ARG A 906 29.86 11.14 9.94
N LEU A 907 30.08 9.83 9.96
CA LEU A 907 30.34 9.04 11.18
C LEU A 907 31.65 9.43 11.91
N ASN A 908 32.35 10.47 11.46
CA ASN A 908 33.73 10.81 11.83
C ASN A 908 33.89 11.96 12.84
N GLN A 909 32.85 12.37 13.57
CA GLN A 909 33.03 13.32 14.69
C GLN A 909 32.67 12.65 16.02
N SER A 910 33.70 12.13 16.70
CA SER A 910 33.63 11.99 18.15
C SER A 910 33.34 13.36 18.75
N PRO A 911 32.33 13.53 19.61
CA PRO A 911 32.24 14.71 20.44
C PRO A 911 33.38 14.62 21.46
N GLU A 912 34.43 15.41 21.29
CA GLU A 912 35.19 15.83 22.46
C GLU A 912 34.24 16.66 23.32
N LEU A 913 33.90 16.07 24.48
CA LEU A 913 33.01 16.50 25.56
C LEU A 913 32.72 18.00 25.71
#